data_AF-A0A0D3E6L0-F1
#
_entry.id   AF-A0A0D3E6L0-F1
#
_cell.length_a   1.000
_cell.length_b   1.000
_cell.length_c   1.000
_cell.angle_alpha   90.00
_cell.angle_beta   90.00
_cell.angle_gamma   90.00
#
_symmetry.space_group_name_H-M   'P 1'
#
loop_
_entity.id
_entity.type
_entity.pdbx_description
1 polymer ?
#
loop_
_entity_poly.entity_id
_entity_poly.type
_entity_poly.pdbx_seq_one_letter_code
_entity_poly.pdbx_strand_id
1 'polypeptide(L)'
;MHQVGFSCYGSEADFVKEVVVEVMKRLSTIPCSMEGEEKVASLFGIEHRIKQVEEKFGFGYSDETRIVGIVGMPGIGKTTLATELFKRYQNKFIRCVNFLKIRKETDAGHLRMTFLKDLLPKTKTNITDKTTYDCLKSELVVNKVFVVLDDVSSEKHIKTLLGDLSWIKKGSRIVITTRDRALIADLDPNPYVVPRLNPRDGLMYFSFFALGGFNPEMGDYMKMSRVFVDYVRGNPKALRELGKELCGKGETLWKARLNTLTTCSNKSIQDLLKISYDELSEEEKDAFLDIACFFRSEDEFYARSLLDHGDHDDESSEGASEITDLAYKFLISISGGRVEMHDLLHTFGMELCSLSSTEEKSRLWKCQDIVAALHDKMDTEIVTSVRGIFLDMSQVTDMPLYSWVFAKMCNLWYLKFYTSTCPRECEGDCKLNFPDGLSLPLEEIRYLDWLKFPLEELPSDFNPKNLVDLRLPYSKIKQVWKAYKDTPKLKWVDLNNSRKLQTLAGFSKAPNLLRLNLEGCTSLERLSEEMQTMESLVFLNLRGCTSLSHLPQMNLSSLKTLILSSCAKLYRFQLISENLESLYLDGTAIEDLPSDIVKLQRLVLLNLKECKRLRSLPECIGKLKALEELILSGCSNLETFPNVEDSMENFRVLLLDGTSILEVPKILPGINSLLFLRRISFSGNSVISSLGSDISRMYHLKWLDLNSCEKLRSLSTLPPNLQWLDAHGCISLQTVSSPLAFIVPTEQIHNTFTFSFTKCCKLNEAAKNEIASHVRRKCQLVSSDDHHNGNFISTCYPGYEVPAWFSHQAYGSVLEPKLPPHWCDNKFLGIYLCAIVSFRDCRDQSSRILAKCTCEFEDLDAPCSRFSIPVENEPRNIESDHVFISYISWSNIKKRQEVEFKKGCVPTRAVLRFKVTDGAGEEIPQCEVVKCGFSLVYEPDDEVSNVVSLPAARTMLNGESSQGEVTTFQSAEEGPTASPTTADSTSKNNSF
;
A
#
# COMPACT_ATOMS: atom_id res chain seq x y z
N MET A 1 48.67 -50.08 2.33
CA MET A 1 49.17 -48.70 2.10
C MET A 1 48.14 -47.94 1.27
N HIS A 2 48.13 -46.61 1.39
CA HIS A 2 47.32 -45.57 0.71
C HIS A 2 46.35 -46.04 -0.41
N GLN A 3 45.05 -45.85 -0.24
CA GLN A 3 44.31 -44.57 -0.44
C GLN A 3 44.31 -44.07 -1.88
N VAL A 4 43.13 -44.12 -2.49
CA VAL A 4 42.67 -43.18 -3.53
C VAL A 4 41.28 -42.71 -3.10
N GLY A 5 41.02 -41.42 -3.14
CA GLY A 5 39.74 -40.82 -2.76
C GLY A 5 39.80 -39.31 -3.00
N PHE A 6 38.96 -38.81 -3.92
CA PHE A 6 38.98 -37.41 -4.36
C PHE A 6 38.41 -36.48 -3.28
N SER A 7 39.06 -35.33 -3.08
CA SER A 7 38.51 -34.21 -2.31
C SER A 7 38.05 -33.09 -3.25
N CYS A 8 36.77 -32.78 -3.23
CA CYS A 8 36.19 -31.55 -3.75
C CYS A 8 35.47 -30.80 -2.61
N TYR A 9 35.05 -29.55 -2.89
CA TYR A 9 34.43 -28.54 -1.99
C TYR A 9 35.40 -27.48 -1.43
N GLY A 10 35.85 -26.57 -2.32
CA GLY A 10 36.10 -25.18 -1.92
C GLY A 10 34.76 -24.49 -1.61
N SER A 11 34.76 -23.46 -0.76
CA SER A 11 33.51 -22.82 -0.35
C SER A 11 32.89 -22.00 -1.49
N GLU A 12 31.57 -21.87 -1.48
CA GLU A 12 30.82 -21.02 -2.42
C GLU A 12 31.25 -19.55 -2.36
N ALA A 13 31.68 -19.08 -1.17
CA ALA A 13 32.24 -17.74 -1.00
C ALA A 13 33.65 -17.60 -1.60
N ASP A 14 34.46 -18.66 -1.55
CA ASP A 14 35.79 -18.67 -2.18
C ASP A 14 35.70 -18.85 -3.69
N PHE A 15 34.74 -19.64 -4.20
CA PHE A 15 34.40 -19.68 -5.62
C PHE A 15 33.89 -18.32 -6.12
N VAL A 16 33.05 -17.62 -5.36
CA VAL A 16 32.62 -16.25 -5.70
C VAL A 16 33.81 -15.28 -5.66
N LYS A 17 34.75 -15.41 -4.71
CA LYS A 17 35.99 -14.61 -4.72
C LYS A 17 36.88 -14.94 -5.91
N GLU A 18 37.09 -16.21 -6.25
CA GLU A 18 37.86 -16.62 -7.43
C GLU A 18 37.21 -16.12 -8.72
N VAL A 19 35.89 -16.23 -8.86
CA VAL A 19 35.15 -15.69 -10.01
C VAL A 19 35.27 -14.16 -10.06
N VAL A 20 35.16 -13.44 -8.94
CA VAL A 20 35.37 -11.98 -8.90
C VAL A 20 36.82 -11.62 -9.25
N VAL A 21 37.82 -12.34 -8.73
CA VAL A 21 39.24 -12.10 -9.02
C VAL A 21 39.58 -12.42 -10.47
N GLU A 22 39.08 -13.52 -11.03
CA GLU A 22 39.28 -13.91 -12.43
C GLU A 22 38.54 -12.98 -13.41
N VAL A 23 37.34 -12.51 -13.06
CA VAL A 23 36.65 -11.46 -13.81
C VAL A 23 37.45 -10.15 -13.76
N MET A 24 37.89 -9.70 -12.58
CA MET A 24 38.73 -8.50 -12.44
C MET A 24 40.06 -8.62 -13.20
N LYS A 25 40.66 -9.82 -13.21
CA LYS A 25 41.88 -10.12 -13.96
C LYS A 25 41.66 -10.04 -15.47
N ARG A 26 40.56 -10.61 -15.98
CA ARG A 26 40.15 -10.48 -17.40
C ARG A 26 39.81 -9.04 -17.78
N LEU A 27 39.19 -8.27 -16.90
CA LEU A 27 38.95 -6.84 -17.08
C LEU A 27 40.27 -6.05 -17.17
N SER A 28 41.24 -6.36 -16.31
CA SER A 28 42.56 -5.69 -16.29
C SER A 28 43.44 -5.96 -17.52
N THR A 29 43.12 -6.98 -18.31
CA THR A 29 43.86 -7.34 -19.53
C THR A 29 43.32 -6.71 -20.83
N ILE A 30 42.24 -5.92 -20.77
CA ILE A 30 41.69 -5.23 -21.94
C ILE A 30 42.34 -3.84 -22.07
N PRO A 31 42.94 -3.46 -23.21
CA PRO A 31 43.55 -2.14 -23.37
C PRO A 31 42.52 -1.01 -23.28
N CYS A 32 42.79 0.00 -22.43
CA CYS A 32 41.97 1.20 -22.31
C CYS A 32 42.13 2.12 -23.53
N SER A 33 41.43 1.79 -24.61
CA SER A 33 40.93 2.76 -25.59
C SER A 33 39.45 3.04 -25.34
N MET A 34 38.89 4.11 -25.90
CA MET A 34 37.47 4.45 -25.69
C MET A 34 36.51 3.35 -26.19
N GLU A 35 36.92 2.55 -27.20
CA GLU A 35 36.17 1.36 -27.65
C GLU A 35 36.25 0.17 -26.69
N GLY A 36 37.26 0.13 -25.80
CA GLY A 36 37.40 -0.87 -24.75
C GLY A 36 36.45 -0.60 -23.58
N GLU A 37 36.34 0.67 -23.15
CA GLU A 37 35.45 1.09 -22.06
C GLU A 37 33.98 0.73 -22.33
N GLU A 38 33.48 0.99 -23.55
CA GLU A 38 32.09 0.70 -23.89
C GLU A 38 31.78 -0.82 -23.91
N LYS A 39 32.76 -1.67 -24.23
CA LYS A 39 32.61 -3.15 -24.21
C LYS A 39 32.59 -3.74 -22.81
N VAL A 40 33.15 -3.05 -21.82
CA VAL A 40 33.06 -3.44 -20.40
C VAL A 40 31.75 -2.95 -19.81
N ALA A 41 31.41 -1.67 -20.03
CA ALA A 41 30.18 -1.06 -19.53
C ALA A 41 28.89 -1.71 -20.08
N SER A 42 28.94 -2.33 -21.26
CA SER A 42 27.78 -3.03 -21.83
C SER A 42 27.39 -4.32 -21.07
N LEU A 43 28.25 -4.89 -20.23
CA LEU A 43 27.98 -6.17 -19.55
C LEU A 43 26.93 -6.08 -18.42
N PHE A 44 26.69 -4.89 -17.86
CA PHE A 44 25.83 -4.70 -16.70
C PHE A 44 24.35 -4.82 -17.06
N GLY A 45 23.72 -5.94 -16.70
CA GLY A 45 22.28 -6.20 -16.84
C GLY A 45 21.77 -6.44 -18.28
N ILE A 46 22.59 -6.28 -19.33
CA ILE A 46 22.12 -6.34 -20.72
C ILE A 46 21.64 -7.75 -21.12
N GLU A 47 22.34 -8.82 -20.70
CA GLU A 47 22.05 -10.19 -21.12
C GLU A 47 20.68 -10.67 -20.61
N HIS A 48 20.25 -10.20 -19.43
CA HIS A 48 18.91 -10.45 -18.93
C HIS A 48 17.85 -9.79 -19.82
N ARG A 49 18.06 -8.52 -20.18
CA ARG A 49 17.14 -7.76 -21.05
C ARG A 49 17.08 -8.36 -22.47
N ILE A 50 18.21 -8.85 -22.98
CA ILE A 50 18.30 -9.56 -24.27
C ILE A 50 17.38 -10.78 -24.25
N LYS A 51 17.51 -11.66 -23.24
CA LYS A 51 16.68 -12.88 -23.13
C LYS A 51 15.18 -12.58 -23.10
N GLN A 52 14.77 -11.58 -22.33
CA GLN A 52 13.36 -11.16 -22.26
C GLN A 52 12.78 -10.66 -23.60
N VAL A 53 13.63 -10.14 -24.50
CA VAL A 53 13.22 -9.77 -25.87
C VAL A 53 13.31 -10.97 -26.83
N GLU A 54 14.29 -11.87 -26.65
CA GLU A 54 14.37 -13.15 -27.37
C GLU A 54 13.12 -14.04 -27.13
N GLU A 55 12.57 -14.01 -25.91
CA GLU A 55 11.30 -14.63 -25.54
C GLU A 55 10.12 -14.08 -26.36
N LYS A 56 9.98 -12.74 -26.47
CA LYS A 56 8.94 -12.10 -27.29
C LYS A 56 9.06 -12.45 -28.78
N PHE A 57 10.27 -12.62 -29.31
CA PHE A 57 10.47 -13.10 -30.69
C PHE A 57 10.06 -14.57 -30.92
N GLY A 58 9.83 -15.36 -29.86
CA GLY A 58 9.28 -16.71 -29.94
C GLY A 58 10.07 -17.66 -30.85
N PHE A 59 11.40 -17.60 -30.78
CA PHE A 59 12.30 -18.41 -31.62
C PHE A 59 12.15 -19.92 -31.35
N GLY A 60 11.25 -20.56 -32.09
CA GLY A 60 10.93 -21.99 -32.00
C GLY A 60 9.45 -22.32 -32.18
N TYR A 61 8.54 -21.35 -31.98
CA TYR A 61 7.10 -21.63 -31.84
C TYR A 61 6.21 -21.19 -33.03
N SER A 62 6.66 -20.24 -33.86
CA SER A 62 5.85 -19.74 -34.98
C SER A 62 6.72 -19.23 -36.13
N ASP A 63 6.45 -19.68 -37.34
CA ASP A 63 7.15 -19.26 -38.57
C ASP A 63 6.59 -17.95 -39.17
N GLU A 64 5.86 -17.19 -38.36
CA GLU A 64 5.26 -15.90 -38.68
C GLU A 64 6.27 -14.76 -38.52
N THR A 65 6.01 -13.62 -39.17
CA THR A 65 6.78 -12.39 -38.94
C THR A 65 6.35 -11.79 -37.61
N ARG A 66 7.32 -11.41 -36.75
CA ARG A 66 7.03 -10.68 -35.49
C ARG A 66 7.70 -9.33 -35.50
N ILE A 67 6.94 -8.30 -35.12
CA ILE A 67 7.42 -6.97 -34.74
C ILE A 67 7.46 -6.95 -33.21
N VAL A 68 8.51 -6.36 -32.62
CA VAL A 68 8.60 -6.13 -31.18
C VAL A 68 9.03 -4.69 -30.92
N GLY A 69 8.23 -3.97 -30.14
CA GLY A 69 8.56 -2.64 -29.64
C GLY A 69 9.56 -2.71 -28.49
N ILE A 70 10.51 -1.78 -28.45
CA ILE A 70 11.40 -1.54 -27.31
C ILE A 70 11.20 -0.08 -26.88
N VAL A 71 10.53 0.11 -25.74
CA VAL A 71 10.01 1.42 -25.29
C VAL A 71 10.51 1.78 -23.89
N GLY A 72 10.31 3.04 -23.48
CA GLY A 72 10.72 3.53 -22.16
C GLY A 72 11.39 4.91 -22.20
N MET A 73 11.75 5.41 -21.02
CA MET A 73 12.37 6.72 -20.78
C MET A 73 13.60 7.02 -21.68
N PRO A 74 13.91 8.30 -21.97
CA PRO A 74 15.20 8.71 -22.54
C PRO A 74 16.40 8.20 -21.70
N GLY A 75 17.45 7.71 -22.36
CA GLY A 75 18.67 7.23 -21.70
C GLY A 75 18.62 5.82 -21.08
N ILE A 76 17.45 5.17 -20.99
CA ILE A 76 17.25 3.89 -20.28
C ILE A 76 17.98 2.67 -20.89
N GLY A 77 18.54 2.82 -22.09
CA GLY A 77 19.34 1.79 -22.80
C GLY A 77 18.69 1.14 -24.02
N LYS A 78 17.58 1.68 -24.56
CA LYS A 78 16.85 1.14 -25.73
C LYS A 78 17.76 0.82 -26.93
N THR A 79 18.47 1.83 -27.44
CA THR A 79 19.41 1.71 -28.57
C THR A 79 20.54 0.72 -28.31
N THR A 80 21.05 0.67 -27.08
CA THR A 80 22.09 -0.29 -26.66
C THR A 80 21.57 -1.73 -26.73
N LEU A 81 20.37 -1.98 -26.19
CA LEU A 81 19.71 -3.29 -26.24
C LEU A 81 19.42 -3.73 -27.68
N ALA A 82 18.86 -2.85 -28.51
CA ALA A 82 18.57 -3.15 -29.91
C ALA A 82 19.85 -3.38 -30.75
N THR A 83 20.92 -2.63 -30.48
CA THR A 83 22.24 -2.81 -31.12
C THR A 83 22.89 -4.14 -30.72
N GLU A 84 22.77 -4.56 -29.45
CA GLU A 84 23.34 -5.84 -29.00
C GLU A 84 22.52 -7.05 -29.52
N LEU A 85 21.19 -6.92 -29.57
CA LEU A 85 20.31 -7.86 -30.28
C LEU A 85 20.70 -7.98 -31.76
N PHE A 86 20.99 -6.86 -32.44
CA PHE A 86 21.47 -6.89 -33.82
C PHE A 86 22.77 -7.68 -33.96
N LYS A 87 23.80 -7.41 -33.13
CA LYS A 87 25.07 -8.15 -33.17
C LYS A 87 24.89 -9.67 -32.97
N ARG A 88 23.94 -10.06 -32.11
CA ARG A 88 23.61 -11.46 -31.76
C ARG A 88 22.82 -12.19 -32.84
N TYR A 89 22.12 -11.47 -33.72
CA TYR A 89 21.25 -12.03 -34.76
C TYR A 89 21.67 -11.76 -36.22
N GLN A 90 22.58 -10.83 -36.47
CA GLN A 90 23.05 -10.47 -37.83
C GLN A 90 23.58 -11.67 -38.64
N ASN A 91 24.14 -12.68 -37.98
CA ASN A 91 24.67 -13.90 -38.62
C ASN A 91 23.62 -15.03 -38.79
N LYS A 92 22.40 -14.86 -38.27
CA LYS A 92 21.30 -15.85 -38.32
C LYS A 92 20.28 -15.58 -39.43
N PHE A 93 20.34 -14.41 -40.07
CA PHE A 93 19.45 -14.01 -41.17
C PHE A 93 20.28 -13.59 -42.39
N ILE A 94 19.74 -13.79 -43.60
CA ILE A 94 20.45 -13.53 -44.87
C ILE A 94 20.50 -12.02 -45.19
N ARG A 95 19.57 -11.24 -44.64
CA ARG A 95 19.52 -9.77 -44.74
C ARG A 95 19.25 -9.18 -43.37
N CYS A 96 20.12 -8.26 -42.96
CA CYS A 96 20.12 -7.66 -41.64
C CYS A 96 20.35 -6.16 -41.78
N VAL A 97 19.46 -5.33 -41.24
CA VAL A 97 19.60 -3.86 -41.27
C VAL A 97 19.51 -3.32 -39.85
N ASN A 98 20.49 -2.51 -39.45
CA ASN A 98 20.48 -1.74 -38.20
C ASN A 98 20.31 -0.26 -38.53
N PHE A 99 19.07 0.17 -38.69
CA PHE A 99 18.74 1.50 -39.22
C PHE A 99 18.68 2.51 -38.08
N LEU A 100 19.82 3.15 -37.81
CA LEU A 100 20.06 3.97 -36.63
C LEU A 100 19.63 5.43 -36.81
N LYS A 101 18.99 6.00 -35.76
CA LYS A 101 18.68 7.44 -35.64
C LYS A 101 17.75 7.99 -36.73
N ILE A 102 16.66 7.27 -37.01
CA ILE A 102 15.65 7.58 -38.03
C ILE A 102 15.19 9.05 -37.98
N ARG A 103 14.97 9.56 -36.77
CA ARG A 103 14.56 10.95 -36.47
C ARG A 103 15.38 12.07 -37.14
N LYS A 104 16.56 11.79 -37.69
CA LYS A 104 17.36 12.78 -38.44
C LYS A 104 16.92 12.97 -39.89
N GLU A 105 16.12 12.07 -40.45
CA GLU A 105 15.75 12.04 -41.86
C GLU A 105 14.30 12.47 -42.05
N THR A 106 14.07 13.57 -42.75
CA THR A 106 12.73 14.15 -42.95
C THR A 106 12.15 13.88 -44.33
N ASP A 107 12.96 13.52 -45.34
CA ASP A 107 12.45 13.18 -46.67
C ASP A 107 12.08 11.70 -46.77
N ALA A 108 10.81 11.42 -47.04
CA ALA A 108 10.29 10.05 -47.11
C ALA A 108 10.84 9.25 -48.31
N GLY A 109 11.29 9.91 -49.38
CA GLY A 109 11.95 9.26 -50.51
C GLY A 109 13.38 8.86 -50.16
N HIS A 110 14.16 9.77 -49.57
CA HIS A 110 15.53 9.54 -49.12
C HIS A 110 15.60 8.49 -48.00
N LEU A 111 14.68 8.57 -47.03
CA LEU A 111 14.51 7.58 -45.96
C LEU A 111 14.31 6.17 -46.52
N ARG A 112 13.35 6.01 -47.44
CA ARG A 112 13.06 4.71 -48.07
C ARG A 112 14.19 4.22 -48.96
N MET A 113 14.77 5.11 -49.78
CA MET A 113 15.90 4.80 -50.65
C MET A 113 17.11 4.27 -49.85
N THR A 114 17.43 4.91 -48.73
CA THR A 114 18.57 4.53 -47.88
C THR A 114 18.31 3.18 -47.21
N PHE A 115 17.12 2.99 -46.62
CA PHE A 115 16.71 1.71 -46.04
C PHE A 115 16.73 0.56 -47.06
N LEU A 116 16.23 0.78 -48.29
CA LEU A 116 16.26 -0.22 -49.36
C LEU A 116 17.69 -0.53 -49.84
N LYS A 117 18.60 0.44 -49.83
CA LYS A 117 20.03 0.23 -50.15
C LYS A 117 20.72 -0.63 -49.09
N ASP A 118 20.50 -0.37 -47.81
CA ASP A 118 21.06 -1.17 -46.71
C ASP A 118 20.49 -2.60 -46.69
N LEU A 119 19.23 -2.77 -47.10
CA LEU A 119 18.56 -4.07 -47.21
C LEU A 119 18.97 -4.87 -48.45
N LEU A 120 19.38 -4.19 -49.54
CA LEU A 120 19.75 -4.77 -50.84
C LEU A 120 21.11 -4.24 -51.37
N PRO A 121 22.22 -4.32 -50.60
CA PRO A 121 23.50 -3.69 -50.94
C PRO A 121 24.24 -4.33 -52.15
N LYS A 122 23.60 -5.27 -52.84
CA LYS A 122 24.10 -5.99 -54.02
C LYS A 122 23.02 -6.19 -55.11
N THR A 123 21.92 -5.43 -55.08
CA THR A 123 20.97 -5.46 -56.20
C THR A 123 21.60 -4.89 -57.48
N LYS A 124 21.08 -5.31 -58.63
CA LYS A 124 21.39 -4.71 -59.95
C LYS A 124 20.48 -3.50 -60.25
N THR A 125 19.42 -3.31 -59.47
CA THR A 125 18.38 -2.31 -59.68
C THR A 125 18.82 -0.97 -59.08
N ASN A 126 18.81 0.12 -59.85
CA ASN A 126 19.27 1.42 -59.35
C ASN A 126 18.24 2.05 -58.40
N ILE A 127 18.47 1.95 -57.09
CA ILE A 127 17.55 2.44 -56.06
C ILE A 127 17.65 3.97 -55.92
N THR A 128 16.53 4.64 -56.19
CA THR A 128 16.35 6.10 -56.09
C THR A 128 15.30 6.48 -55.05
N ASP A 129 15.19 7.78 -54.75
CA ASP A 129 14.12 8.45 -53.99
C ASP A 129 12.70 7.96 -54.34
N LYS A 130 12.45 7.73 -55.64
CA LYS A 130 11.14 7.33 -56.19
C LYS A 130 10.91 5.82 -56.21
N THR A 131 11.85 5.02 -55.71
CA THR A 131 11.74 3.55 -55.72
C THR A 131 10.75 3.07 -54.65
N THR A 132 9.77 2.26 -55.05
CA THR A 132 8.77 1.67 -54.14
C THR A 132 9.10 0.21 -53.81
N TYR A 133 8.46 -0.33 -52.77
CA TYR A 133 8.60 -1.73 -52.39
C TYR A 133 8.11 -2.70 -53.49
N ASP A 134 7.08 -2.33 -54.24
CA ASP A 134 6.55 -3.16 -55.34
C ASP A 134 7.56 -3.33 -56.48
N CYS A 135 8.33 -2.30 -56.81
CA CYS A 135 9.41 -2.38 -57.81
C CYS A 135 10.50 -3.40 -57.45
N LEU A 136 10.64 -3.75 -56.17
CA LEU A 136 11.66 -4.67 -55.65
C LEU A 136 11.07 -5.91 -54.97
N LYS A 137 9.74 -6.13 -55.05
CA LYS A 137 9.00 -7.15 -54.29
C LYS A 137 9.52 -8.57 -54.54
N SER A 138 9.86 -8.86 -55.79
CA SER A 138 10.47 -10.12 -56.24
C SER A 138 11.87 -10.35 -55.68
N GLU A 139 12.64 -9.30 -55.39
CA GLU A 139 13.94 -9.40 -54.70
C GLU A 139 13.76 -9.47 -53.17
N LEU A 140 12.81 -8.73 -52.61
CA LEU A 140 12.59 -8.57 -51.17
C LEU A 140 12.07 -9.84 -50.50
N VAL A 141 11.00 -10.44 -51.05
CA VAL A 141 10.28 -11.59 -50.45
C VAL A 141 11.11 -12.90 -50.44
N VAL A 142 12.26 -12.94 -51.13
CA VAL A 142 13.14 -14.12 -51.22
C VAL A 142 13.67 -14.58 -49.85
N ASN A 143 14.03 -13.66 -48.97
CA ASN A 143 14.79 -13.96 -47.74
C ASN A 143 14.06 -13.48 -46.47
N LYS A 144 14.20 -14.22 -45.37
CA LYS A 144 13.82 -13.73 -44.03
C LYS A 144 14.76 -12.61 -43.62
N VAL A 145 14.23 -11.53 -43.06
CA VAL A 145 14.99 -10.33 -42.66
C VAL A 145 15.05 -10.17 -41.14
N PHE A 146 16.13 -9.58 -40.63
CA PHE A 146 16.22 -9.04 -39.27
C PHE A 146 16.44 -7.52 -39.35
N VAL A 147 15.45 -6.74 -38.93
CA VAL A 147 15.47 -5.27 -39.06
C VAL A 147 15.39 -4.62 -37.68
N VAL A 148 16.28 -3.69 -37.39
CA VAL A 148 16.19 -2.76 -36.25
C VAL A 148 15.94 -1.37 -36.79
N LEU A 149 14.90 -0.71 -36.28
CA LEU A 149 14.53 0.69 -36.53
C LEU A 149 14.70 1.47 -35.22
N ASP A 150 15.72 2.33 -35.11
CA ASP A 150 16.08 2.98 -33.84
C ASP A 150 15.75 4.48 -33.78
N ASP A 151 15.20 4.88 -32.62
CA ASP A 151 14.72 6.22 -32.26
C ASP A 151 13.64 6.74 -33.23
N VAL A 152 12.59 5.94 -33.43
CA VAL A 152 11.41 6.29 -34.22
C VAL A 152 10.52 7.28 -33.44
N SER A 153 10.38 8.49 -33.96
CA SER A 153 9.56 9.57 -33.36
C SER A 153 8.30 9.95 -34.14
N SER A 154 7.91 9.18 -35.17
CA SER A 154 6.68 9.48 -35.92
C SER A 154 6.15 8.24 -36.65
N GLU A 155 4.83 8.10 -36.65
CA GLU A 155 4.09 7.10 -37.43
C GLU A 155 4.37 7.22 -38.94
N LYS A 156 4.69 8.43 -39.43
CA LYS A 156 5.12 8.66 -40.83
C LYS A 156 6.38 7.88 -41.19
N HIS A 157 7.33 7.70 -40.25
CA HIS A 157 8.52 6.88 -40.49
C HIS A 157 8.14 5.40 -40.63
N ILE A 158 7.25 4.91 -39.77
CA ILE A 158 6.75 3.52 -39.77
C ILE A 158 6.04 3.23 -41.10
N LYS A 159 5.07 4.06 -41.49
CA LYS A 159 4.36 3.95 -42.77
C LYS A 159 5.30 4.05 -43.98
N THR A 160 6.37 4.84 -43.90
CA THR A 160 7.37 4.99 -44.98
C THR A 160 8.30 3.78 -45.12
N LEU A 161 8.71 3.18 -44.00
CA LEU A 161 9.74 2.12 -43.91
C LEU A 161 9.18 0.69 -43.95
N LEU A 162 7.96 0.48 -43.47
CA LEU A 162 7.31 -0.84 -43.38
C LEU A 162 6.15 -0.99 -44.38
N GLY A 163 5.42 0.08 -44.66
CA GLY A 163 4.30 0.08 -45.62
C GLY A 163 3.19 -0.89 -45.21
N ASP A 164 2.70 -1.67 -46.18
CA ASP A 164 1.67 -2.71 -46.00
C ASP A 164 2.22 -4.06 -45.49
N LEU A 165 3.52 -4.12 -45.15
CA LEU A 165 4.28 -5.32 -44.79
C LEU A 165 4.34 -6.42 -45.88
N SER A 166 3.74 -6.25 -47.06
CA SER A 166 3.57 -7.34 -48.05
C SER A 166 4.86 -7.72 -48.79
N TRP A 167 5.92 -6.93 -48.64
CA TRP A 167 7.27 -7.24 -49.10
C TRP A 167 8.08 -8.10 -48.10
N ILE A 168 7.58 -8.29 -46.87
CA ILE A 168 8.31 -8.96 -45.78
C ILE A 168 8.00 -10.45 -45.76
N LYS A 169 9.02 -11.29 -46.00
CA LYS A 169 8.87 -12.75 -45.95
C LYS A 169 8.43 -13.21 -44.55
N LYS A 170 7.44 -14.11 -44.48
CA LYS A 170 7.04 -14.78 -43.21
C LYS A 170 8.25 -15.39 -42.50
N GLY A 171 8.29 -15.23 -41.17
CA GLY A 171 9.39 -15.67 -40.31
C GLY A 171 10.50 -14.63 -40.13
N SER A 172 10.32 -13.41 -40.66
CA SER A 172 11.20 -12.27 -40.38
C SER A 172 11.02 -11.74 -38.96
N ARG A 173 11.94 -10.89 -38.50
CA ARG A 173 11.88 -10.23 -37.19
C ARG A 173 12.19 -8.74 -37.33
N ILE A 174 11.38 -7.90 -36.69
CA ILE A 174 11.51 -6.44 -36.72
C ILE A 174 11.54 -5.93 -35.28
N VAL A 175 12.44 -5.00 -35.00
CA VAL A 175 12.61 -4.34 -33.71
C VAL A 175 12.41 -2.85 -33.92
N ILE A 176 11.51 -2.22 -33.16
CA ILE A 176 11.26 -0.77 -33.24
C ILE A 176 11.61 -0.17 -31.89
N THR A 177 12.60 0.71 -31.82
CA THR A 177 12.90 1.48 -30.60
C THR A 177 12.23 2.85 -30.67
N THR A 178 11.52 3.22 -29.62
CA THR A 178 10.84 4.51 -29.55
C THR A 178 10.68 5.00 -28.10
N ARG A 179 10.36 6.27 -27.94
CA ARG A 179 10.08 6.94 -26.67
C ARG A 179 8.59 7.06 -26.40
N ASP A 180 7.76 6.82 -27.40
CA ASP A 180 6.31 6.96 -27.34
C ASP A 180 5.67 5.59 -27.64
N ARG A 181 4.88 5.08 -26.69
CA ARG A 181 4.16 3.81 -26.84
C ARG A 181 3.05 3.88 -27.88
N ALA A 182 2.39 5.02 -28.07
CA ALA A 182 1.24 5.17 -28.96
C ALA A 182 1.62 4.85 -30.42
N LEU A 183 2.80 5.30 -30.85
CA LEU A 183 3.32 5.13 -32.22
C LEU A 183 3.42 3.67 -32.71
N ILE A 184 3.35 2.69 -31.81
CA ILE A 184 3.48 1.26 -32.15
C ILE A 184 2.34 0.39 -31.62
N ALA A 185 1.30 0.96 -31.01
CA ALA A 185 0.23 0.21 -30.35
C ALA A 185 -0.46 -0.79 -31.29
N ASP A 186 -0.69 -0.41 -32.55
CA ASP A 186 -1.30 -1.27 -33.58
C ASP A 186 -0.37 -2.39 -34.09
N LEU A 187 0.95 -2.24 -33.93
CA LEU A 187 1.96 -3.20 -34.41
C LEU A 187 2.42 -4.17 -33.32
N ASP A 188 2.45 -3.70 -32.07
CA ASP A 188 2.78 -4.47 -30.87
C ASP A 188 2.04 -3.86 -29.67
N PRO A 189 0.82 -4.34 -29.33
CA PRO A 189 0.05 -3.84 -28.19
C PRO A 189 0.75 -4.02 -26.84
N ASN A 190 1.69 -4.97 -26.75
CA ASN A 190 2.46 -5.30 -25.55
C ASN A 190 3.96 -5.19 -25.84
N PRO A 191 4.50 -3.95 -25.98
CA PRO A 191 5.92 -3.76 -26.27
C PRO A 191 6.79 -4.07 -25.06
N TYR A 192 8.08 -4.29 -25.28
CA TYR A 192 9.06 -4.44 -24.20
C TYR A 192 9.41 -3.07 -23.61
N VAL A 193 8.81 -2.75 -22.47
CA VAL A 193 9.23 -1.60 -21.64
C VAL A 193 10.59 -1.95 -21.02
N VAL A 194 11.63 -1.19 -21.37
CA VAL A 194 12.98 -1.43 -20.86
C VAL A 194 13.04 -1.12 -19.37
N PRO A 195 13.39 -2.10 -18.51
CA PRO A 195 13.46 -1.88 -17.06
C PRO A 195 14.61 -0.94 -16.68
N ARG A 196 14.52 -0.35 -15.49
CA ARG A 196 15.63 0.36 -14.83
C ARG A 196 16.79 -0.61 -14.55
N LEU A 197 18.02 -0.12 -14.35
CA LEU A 197 19.05 -0.95 -13.72
C LEU A 197 18.65 -1.21 -12.27
N ASN A 198 18.87 -2.43 -11.77
CA ASN A 198 18.73 -2.70 -10.35
C ASN A 198 19.83 -1.97 -9.55
N PRO A 199 19.68 -1.74 -8.23
CA PRO A 199 20.65 -0.96 -7.45
C PRO A 199 22.08 -1.51 -7.45
N ARG A 200 22.26 -2.84 -7.62
CA ARG A 200 23.60 -3.46 -7.71
C ARG A 200 24.28 -3.11 -9.02
N ASP A 201 23.62 -3.38 -10.15
CA ASP A 201 24.15 -3.08 -11.48
C ASP A 201 24.32 -1.57 -11.68
N GLY A 202 23.38 -0.77 -11.18
CA GLY A 202 23.46 0.70 -11.19
C GLY A 202 24.66 1.23 -10.40
N LEU A 203 24.94 0.68 -9.22
CA LEU A 203 26.12 1.04 -8.43
C LEU A 203 27.42 0.61 -9.10
N MET A 204 27.50 -0.61 -9.62
CA MET A 204 28.69 -1.07 -10.35
C MET A 204 28.96 -0.23 -11.61
N TYR A 205 27.91 0.10 -12.37
CA TYR A 205 27.97 0.92 -13.58
C TYR A 205 28.39 2.38 -13.25
N PHE A 206 27.86 2.97 -12.18
CA PHE A 206 28.27 4.30 -11.72
C PHE A 206 29.72 4.32 -11.22
N SER A 207 30.11 3.39 -10.34
CA SER A 207 31.46 3.31 -9.78
C SER A 207 32.52 3.06 -10.86
N PHE A 208 32.20 2.34 -11.94
CA PHE A 208 33.08 2.18 -13.10
C PHE A 208 33.47 3.53 -13.71
N PHE A 209 32.50 4.42 -13.98
CA PHE A 209 32.76 5.75 -14.55
C PHE A 209 33.25 6.78 -13.53
N ALA A 210 32.91 6.64 -12.24
CA ALA A 210 33.25 7.62 -11.20
C ALA A 210 34.60 7.37 -10.52
N LEU A 211 35.03 6.11 -10.40
CA LEU A 211 36.21 5.70 -9.62
C LEU A 211 37.25 4.93 -10.46
N GLY A 212 36.98 4.64 -11.73
CA GLY A 212 37.89 3.89 -12.62
C GLY A 212 38.03 2.40 -12.30
N GLY A 213 37.25 1.89 -11.35
CA GLY A 213 37.32 0.51 -10.86
C GLY A 213 36.76 0.37 -9.44
N PHE A 214 36.69 -0.87 -8.95
CA PHE A 214 36.23 -1.15 -7.59
C PHE A 214 37.45 -1.32 -6.66
N ASN A 215 37.71 -0.33 -5.79
CA ASN A 215 38.77 -0.40 -4.77
C ASN A 215 38.14 -0.41 -3.36
N PRO A 216 38.37 -1.45 -2.51
CA PRO A 216 37.72 -1.59 -1.20
C PRO A 216 37.94 -0.45 -0.20
N GLU A 217 39.02 0.33 -0.33
CA GLU A 217 39.35 1.44 0.59
C GLU A 217 38.42 2.66 0.45
N MET A 218 37.59 2.71 -0.61
CA MET A 218 36.72 3.84 -0.96
C MET A 218 35.42 3.94 -0.11
N GLY A 219 35.49 3.65 1.20
CA GLY A 219 34.32 3.45 2.07
C GLY A 219 33.27 4.56 2.02
N ASP A 220 33.67 5.83 2.14
CA ASP A 220 32.74 6.96 2.12
C ASP A 220 32.30 7.38 0.71
N TYR A 221 33.17 7.25 -0.31
CA TYR A 221 32.76 7.40 -1.71
C TYR A 221 31.69 6.38 -2.10
N MET A 222 31.72 5.16 -1.54
CA MET A 222 30.69 4.14 -1.76
C MET A 222 29.37 4.41 -1.01
N LYS A 223 29.39 5.19 0.08
CA LYS A 223 28.15 5.73 0.69
C LYS A 223 27.55 6.81 -0.21
N MET A 224 28.37 7.77 -0.64
CA MET A 224 27.94 8.86 -1.54
C MET A 224 27.43 8.33 -2.89
N SER A 225 28.11 7.33 -3.46
CA SER A 225 27.72 6.70 -4.74
C SER A 225 26.31 6.12 -4.72
N ARG A 226 25.85 5.58 -3.58
CA ARG A 226 24.46 5.08 -3.44
C ARG A 226 23.45 6.20 -3.63
N VAL A 227 23.65 7.36 -2.99
CA VAL A 227 22.75 8.52 -3.11
C VAL A 227 22.65 9.01 -4.56
N PHE A 228 23.76 9.01 -5.32
CA PHE A 228 23.73 9.31 -6.76
C PHE A 228 22.93 8.25 -7.56
N VAL A 229 23.11 6.96 -7.27
CA VAL A 229 22.41 5.85 -7.93
C VAL A 229 20.91 5.86 -7.62
N ASP A 230 20.55 6.15 -6.38
CA ASP A 230 19.18 6.22 -5.88
C ASP A 230 18.42 7.39 -6.50
N TYR A 231 19.02 8.60 -6.58
CA TYR A 231 18.46 9.75 -7.31
C TYR A 231 18.24 9.46 -8.80
N VAL A 232 19.20 8.79 -9.44
CA VAL A 232 19.13 8.44 -10.86
C VAL A 232 18.17 7.26 -11.14
N ARG A 233 17.71 6.55 -10.10
CA ARG A 233 16.82 5.37 -10.15
C ARG A 233 17.16 4.38 -11.27
N GLY A 234 18.45 4.16 -11.53
CA GLY A 234 18.94 3.19 -12.50
C GLY A 234 18.82 3.58 -13.99
N ASN A 235 18.75 4.86 -14.35
CA ASN A 235 18.88 5.33 -15.74
C ASN A 235 20.37 5.28 -16.20
N PRO A 236 20.79 4.39 -17.11
CA PRO A 236 22.20 4.17 -17.42
C PRO A 236 22.93 5.41 -17.95
N LYS A 237 22.33 6.16 -18.88
CA LYS A 237 23.03 7.36 -19.42
C LYS A 237 23.26 8.38 -18.30
N ALA A 238 22.26 8.67 -17.47
CA ALA A 238 22.43 9.63 -16.37
C ALA A 238 23.49 9.17 -15.34
N LEU A 239 23.58 7.87 -15.01
CA LEU A 239 24.66 7.33 -14.17
C LEU A 239 26.03 7.57 -14.79
N ARG A 240 26.18 7.37 -16.10
CA ARG A 240 27.44 7.59 -16.83
C ARG A 240 27.87 9.04 -16.83
N GLU A 241 26.95 9.97 -17.13
CA GLU A 241 27.31 11.40 -17.21
C GLU A 241 27.71 11.96 -15.83
N LEU A 242 26.99 11.61 -14.75
CA LEU A 242 27.36 12.01 -13.39
C LEU A 242 28.65 11.33 -12.90
N GLY A 243 28.86 10.05 -13.25
CA GLY A 243 30.12 9.37 -12.96
C GLY A 243 31.32 10.09 -13.61
N LYS A 244 31.19 10.44 -14.90
CA LYS A 244 32.23 11.21 -15.62
C LYS A 244 32.44 12.62 -15.07
N GLU A 245 31.40 13.28 -14.56
CA GLU A 245 31.50 14.59 -13.88
C GLU A 245 32.37 14.52 -12.61
N LEU A 246 32.23 13.41 -11.85
CA LEU A 246 32.86 13.17 -10.55
C LEU A 246 34.20 12.42 -10.63
N CYS A 247 34.57 11.91 -11.80
CA CYS A 247 35.82 11.19 -12.03
C CYS A 247 37.05 12.05 -11.69
N GLY A 248 37.92 11.52 -10.83
CA GLY A 248 39.12 12.22 -10.36
C GLY A 248 38.85 13.44 -9.45
N LYS A 249 37.63 13.59 -8.91
CA LYS A 249 37.26 14.69 -8.00
C LYS A 249 37.32 14.25 -6.54
N GLY A 250 37.79 15.14 -5.67
CA GLY A 250 37.84 14.91 -4.22
C GLY A 250 36.46 15.01 -3.53
N GLU A 251 36.38 14.39 -2.35
CA GLU A 251 35.19 14.25 -1.50
C GLU A 251 34.39 15.54 -1.27
N THR A 252 35.06 16.69 -1.14
CA THR A 252 34.42 18.00 -0.95
C THR A 252 33.54 18.39 -2.14
N LEU A 253 33.96 18.09 -3.37
CA LEU A 253 33.17 18.35 -4.57
C LEU A 253 32.02 17.34 -4.71
N TRP A 254 32.23 16.07 -4.33
CA TRP A 254 31.16 15.07 -4.25
C TRP A 254 30.04 15.53 -3.30
N LYS A 255 30.40 15.99 -2.09
CA LYS A 255 29.45 16.55 -1.10
C LYS A 255 28.74 17.81 -1.62
N ALA A 256 29.47 18.75 -2.23
CA ALA A 256 28.87 19.93 -2.85
C ALA A 256 27.90 19.56 -3.99
N ARG A 257 28.19 18.50 -4.75
CA ARG A 257 27.32 18.04 -5.84
C ARG A 257 26.09 17.29 -5.34
N LEU A 258 26.22 16.46 -4.30
CA LEU A 258 25.08 15.83 -3.62
C LEU A 258 24.06 16.90 -3.15
N ASN A 259 24.54 17.98 -2.55
CA ASN A 259 23.70 19.09 -2.08
C ASN A 259 22.99 19.89 -3.20
N THR A 260 23.32 19.63 -4.47
CA THR A 260 22.75 20.30 -5.65
C THR A 260 22.12 19.34 -6.66
N LEU A 261 22.01 18.04 -6.34
CA LEU A 261 21.49 17.02 -7.25
C LEU A 261 20.05 17.27 -7.70
N THR A 262 19.19 17.70 -6.75
CA THR A 262 17.75 17.91 -6.94
C THR A 262 17.39 19.31 -7.44
N THR A 263 18.38 20.19 -7.59
CA THR A 263 18.18 21.61 -7.94
C THR A 263 18.96 22.06 -9.17
N CYS A 264 19.91 21.25 -9.66
CA CYS A 264 20.68 21.53 -10.86
C CYS A 264 21.19 20.24 -11.52
N SER A 265 20.69 19.95 -12.72
CA SER A 265 21.03 18.79 -13.54
C SER A 265 22.32 19.02 -14.34
N ASN A 266 22.98 17.94 -14.75
CA ASN A 266 24.13 18.04 -15.65
C ASN A 266 23.63 18.37 -17.07
N LYS A 267 24.30 19.27 -17.80
CA LYS A 267 23.88 19.67 -19.15
C LYS A 267 23.71 18.49 -20.14
N SER A 268 24.55 17.45 -20.06
CA SER A 268 24.42 16.22 -20.89
C SER A 268 23.14 15.41 -20.57
N ILE A 269 22.56 15.62 -19.38
CA ILE A 269 21.27 15.08 -18.93
C ILE A 269 20.13 16.03 -19.31
N GLN A 270 20.28 17.35 -19.14
CA GLN A 270 19.31 18.34 -19.65
C GLN A 270 19.09 18.14 -21.16
N ASP A 271 20.15 18.12 -21.96
CA ASP A 271 20.12 17.90 -23.42
C ASP A 271 19.49 16.54 -23.78
N LEU A 272 19.63 15.51 -22.93
CA LEU A 272 19.01 14.19 -23.13
C LEU A 272 17.48 14.23 -22.95
N LEU A 273 17.01 14.91 -21.92
CA LEU A 273 15.59 14.97 -21.55
C LEU A 273 14.86 15.96 -22.46
N LYS A 274 15.45 17.15 -22.67
CA LYS A 274 14.92 18.23 -23.51
C LYS A 274 14.53 17.77 -24.91
N ILE A 275 15.32 16.90 -25.54
CA ILE A 275 15.01 16.28 -26.84
C ILE A 275 13.60 15.65 -26.90
N SER A 276 13.04 15.20 -25.78
CA SER A 276 11.70 14.56 -25.72
C SER A 276 10.61 15.48 -25.15
N TYR A 277 10.99 16.60 -24.53
CA TYR A 277 10.10 17.67 -24.10
C TYR A 277 9.80 18.63 -25.28
N ASP A 278 10.80 18.89 -26.13
CA ASP A 278 10.67 19.69 -27.35
C ASP A 278 9.82 19.01 -28.44
N GLU A 279 9.41 17.74 -28.24
CA GLU A 279 8.48 16.98 -29.09
C GLU A 279 7.02 17.01 -28.60
N LEU A 280 6.77 17.58 -27.42
CA LEU A 280 5.43 17.70 -26.85
C LEU A 280 4.62 18.84 -27.49
N SER A 281 3.28 18.72 -27.45
CA SER A 281 2.40 19.88 -27.69
C SER A 281 2.54 20.92 -26.57
N GLU A 282 1.99 22.12 -26.74
CA GLU A 282 2.08 23.15 -25.68
C GLU A 282 1.21 22.82 -24.46
N GLU A 283 0.10 22.09 -24.68
CA GLU A 283 -0.78 21.54 -23.65
C GLU A 283 -0.07 20.45 -22.85
N GLU A 284 0.61 19.52 -23.53
CA GLU A 284 1.44 18.49 -22.91
C GLU A 284 2.63 19.07 -22.12
N LYS A 285 3.24 20.15 -22.59
CA LYS A 285 4.29 20.89 -21.85
C LYS A 285 3.72 21.54 -20.61
N ASP A 286 2.59 22.24 -20.73
CA ASP A 286 1.91 22.85 -19.59
C ASP A 286 1.53 21.81 -18.54
N ALA A 287 0.98 20.66 -18.95
CA ALA A 287 0.67 19.53 -18.09
C ALA A 287 1.93 18.93 -17.44
N PHE A 288 3.02 18.74 -18.19
CA PHE A 288 4.29 18.25 -17.65
C PHE A 288 4.85 19.18 -16.56
N LEU A 289 4.85 20.49 -16.80
CA LEU A 289 5.33 21.49 -15.84
C LEU A 289 4.39 21.64 -14.63
N ASP A 290 3.08 21.58 -14.83
CA ASP A 290 2.10 21.60 -13.73
C ASP A 290 2.23 20.37 -12.83
N ILE A 291 2.46 19.18 -13.39
CA ILE A 291 2.74 17.96 -12.62
C ILE A 291 4.09 18.07 -11.89
N ALA A 292 5.13 18.61 -12.55
CA ALA A 292 6.44 18.82 -11.90
C ALA A 292 6.36 19.78 -10.71
N CYS A 293 5.66 20.91 -10.84
CA CYS A 293 5.57 21.93 -9.79
C CYS A 293 4.53 21.64 -8.70
N PHE A 294 3.38 21.05 -9.04
CA PHE A 294 2.18 21.09 -8.18
C PHE A 294 1.52 19.73 -7.92
N PHE A 295 1.52 18.81 -8.89
CA PHE A 295 0.70 17.57 -8.82
C PHE A 295 1.51 16.26 -8.77
N ARG A 296 2.81 16.33 -8.49
CA ARG A 296 3.65 15.14 -8.30
C ARG A 296 3.15 14.30 -7.11
N SER A 297 3.00 13.00 -7.36
CA SER A 297 2.51 12.00 -6.40
C SER A 297 1.05 12.18 -5.96
N GLU A 298 0.28 13.07 -6.60
CA GLU A 298 -1.17 13.19 -6.37
C GLU A 298 -1.98 12.07 -7.06
N ASP A 299 -3.24 11.95 -6.67
CA ASP A 299 -4.22 11.03 -7.27
C ASP A 299 -4.46 11.36 -8.76
N GLU A 300 -4.57 10.33 -9.61
CA GLU A 300 -4.68 10.50 -11.06
C GLU A 300 -5.97 11.18 -11.50
N PHE A 301 -7.12 10.77 -10.95
CA PHE A 301 -8.41 11.36 -11.30
C PHE A 301 -8.51 12.82 -10.84
N TYR A 302 -7.92 13.11 -9.68
CA TYR A 302 -7.74 14.47 -9.17
C TYR A 302 -6.85 15.33 -10.09
N ALA A 303 -5.67 14.83 -10.48
CA ALA A 303 -4.76 15.55 -11.37
C ALA A 303 -5.36 15.79 -12.76
N ARG A 304 -5.99 14.76 -13.38
CA ARG A 304 -6.75 14.90 -14.64
C ARG A 304 -7.81 16.00 -14.54
N SER A 305 -8.57 16.02 -13.44
CA SER A 305 -9.65 16.99 -13.22
C SER A 305 -9.17 18.44 -13.09
N LEU A 306 -7.90 18.69 -12.73
CA LEU A 306 -7.33 20.04 -12.65
C LEU A 306 -6.70 20.49 -13.97
N LEU A 307 -6.15 19.55 -14.75
CA LEU A 307 -5.56 19.84 -16.07
C LEU A 307 -6.61 20.00 -17.17
N ASP A 308 -7.73 19.26 -17.10
CA ASP A 308 -8.84 19.28 -18.07
C ASP A 308 -9.17 20.68 -18.61
N HIS A 309 -8.89 20.90 -19.89
CA HIS A 309 -9.14 22.17 -20.56
C HIS A 309 -10.64 22.46 -20.73
N GLY A 310 -11.47 21.41 -20.91
CA GLY A 310 -12.92 21.51 -20.94
C GLY A 310 -13.52 22.17 -22.19
N ASP A 311 -12.80 22.20 -23.32
CA ASP A 311 -13.31 22.60 -24.66
C ASP A 311 -14.04 21.43 -25.37
N HIS A 312 -14.76 20.59 -24.61
CA HIS A 312 -15.38 19.36 -25.10
C HIS A 312 -16.86 19.30 -24.68
N ASP A 313 -17.75 19.67 -25.61
CA ASP A 313 -19.21 19.54 -25.48
C ASP A 313 -19.70 18.08 -25.63
N ASP A 314 -18.81 17.12 -25.96
CA ASP A 314 -19.13 15.69 -26.11
C ASP A 314 -18.81 14.90 -24.84
N GLU A 315 -19.82 14.24 -24.25
CA GLU A 315 -19.72 13.36 -23.07
C GLU A 315 -18.89 12.06 -23.29
N SER A 316 -18.12 11.96 -24.37
CA SER A 316 -17.48 10.71 -24.85
C SER A 316 -15.96 10.72 -24.97
N SER A 317 -15.26 11.85 -24.74
CA SER A 317 -13.80 11.88 -24.66
C SER A 317 -13.30 11.67 -23.22
N GLU A 318 -12.29 10.81 -23.04
CA GLU A 318 -11.67 10.59 -21.72
C GLU A 318 -10.92 11.85 -21.25
N GLY A 319 -11.33 12.41 -20.10
CA GLY A 319 -10.80 13.66 -19.57
C GLY A 319 -9.27 13.66 -19.36
N ALA A 320 -8.64 14.72 -19.87
CA ALA A 320 -7.19 14.96 -19.93
C ALA A 320 -6.41 13.81 -20.62
N SER A 321 -6.27 13.88 -21.95
CA SER A 321 -5.42 12.94 -22.69
C SER A 321 -3.95 13.09 -22.28
N GLU A 322 -3.52 14.30 -21.90
CA GLU A 322 -2.13 14.70 -21.67
C GLU A 322 -1.47 13.86 -20.57
N ILE A 323 -2.19 13.45 -19.52
CA ILE A 323 -1.65 12.51 -18.51
C ILE A 323 -1.40 11.12 -19.12
N THR A 324 -2.29 10.66 -20.00
CA THR A 324 -2.14 9.39 -20.71
C THR A 324 -0.99 9.46 -21.71
N ASP A 325 -0.89 10.55 -22.47
CA ASP A 325 0.13 10.79 -23.50
C ASP A 325 1.53 10.97 -22.87
N LEU A 326 1.66 11.77 -21.79
CA LEU A 326 2.90 11.90 -21.02
C LEU A 326 3.34 10.56 -20.37
N ALA A 327 2.39 9.69 -20.01
CA ALA A 327 2.69 8.35 -19.51
C ALA A 327 3.15 7.41 -20.66
N TYR A 328 2.50 7.47 -21.83
CA TYR A 328 2.90 6.74 -23.04
C TYR A 328 4.25 7.22 -23.60
N LYS A 329 4.60 8.49 -23.39
CA LYS A 329 5.92 9.10 -23.69
C LYS A 329 6.97 8.87 -22.58
N PHE A 330 6.61 8.14 -21.51
CA PHE A 330 7.44 7.81 -20.34
C PHE A 330 8.07 9.02 -19.64
N LEU A 331 7.37 10.16 -19.65
CA LEU A 331 7.74 11.36 -18.91
C LEU A 331 7.13 11.35 -17.50
N ILE A 332 5.96 10.73 -17.34
CA ILE A 332 5.38 10.35 -16.04
C ILE A 332 5.08 8.84 -16.02
N SER A 333 4.60 8.35 -14.89
CA SER A 333 4.16 6.97 -14.70
C SER A 333 3.01 6.93 -13.71
N ILE A 334 2.03 6.06 -13.93
CA ILE A 334 0.90 5.87 -13.03
C ILE A 334 1.21 4.67 -12.13
N SER A 335 1.16 4.84 -10.81
CA SER A 335 1.52 3.83 -9.82
C SER A 335 0.59 3.88 -8.63
N GLY A 336 -0.20 2.82 -8.40
CA GLY A 336 -1.16 2.76 -7.29
C GLY A 336 -2.24 3.85 -7.34
N GLY A 337 -2.65 4.27 -8.55
CA GLY A 337 -3.60 5.37 -8.76
C GLY A 337 -3.01 6.77 -8.62
N ARG A 338 -1.68 6.91 -8.53
CA ARG A 338 -1.00 8.21 -8.38
C ARG A 338 -0.06 8.53 -9.54
N VAL A 339 0.09 9.83 -9.82
CA VAL A 339 0.94 10.38 -10.88
C VAL A 339 2.38 10.55 -10.38
N GLU A 340 3.25 9.61 -10.76
CA GLU A 340 4.66 9.58 -10.37
C GLU A 340 5.58 10.08 -11.48
N MET A 341 6.30 11.18 -11.21
CA MET A 341 7.36 11.70 -12.07
C MET A 341 8.75 11.22 -11.58
N HIS A 342 9.63 10.87 -12.52
CA HIS A 342 11.00 10.46 -12.22
C HIS A 342 11.84 11.65 -11.71
N ASP A 343 12.70 11.47 -10.70
CA ASP A 343 13.46 12.58 -10.08
C ASP A 343 14.25 13.44 -11.07
N LEU A 344 14.94 12.81 -12.04
CA LEU A 344 15.62 13.48 -13.16
C LEU A 344 14.70 14.40 -13.98
N LEU A 345 13.45 13.98 -14.22
CA LEU A 345 12.46 14.73 -15.01
C LEU A 345 11.79 15.83 -14.19
N HIS A 346 11.51 15.57 -12.92
CA HIS A 346 11.04 16.57 -11.97
C HIS A 346 12.07 17.71 -11.82
N THR A 347 13.34 17.37 -11.58
CA THR A 347 14.42 18.34 -11.45
C THR A 347 14.61 19.13 -12.76
N PHE A 348 14.52 18.47 -13.92
CA PHE A 348 14.51 19.14 -15.23
C PHE A 348 13.32 20.09 -15.42
N GLY A 349 12.09 19.72 -15.01
CA GLY A 349 10.91 20.60 -15.06
C GLY A 349 11.05 21.83 -14.16
N MET A 350 11.52 21.63 -12.92
CA MET A 350 11.77 22.73 -11.96
C MET A 350 12.89 23.68 -12.42
N GLU A 351 13.84 23.18 -13.22
CA GLU A 351 14.86 23.99 -13.90
C GLU A 351 14.27 24.79 -15.07
N LEU A 352 13.45 24.17 -15.93
CA LEU A 352 12.75 24.87 -17.02
C LEU A 352 11.95 26.06 -16.45
N CYS A 353 11.10 25.83 -15.45
CA CYS A 353 10.34 26.89 -14.79
C CYS A 353 11.18 27.91 -14.00
N SER A 354 12.47 27.64 -13.75
CA SER A 354 13.41 28.60 -13.15
C SER A 354 14.21 29.39 -14.17
N LEU A 355 14.25 28.94 -15.43
CA LEU A 355 14.91 29.60 -16.56
C LEU A 355 13.92 30.37 -17.44
N SER A 356 12.64 29.99 -17.41
CA SER A 356 11.55 30.55 -18.22
C SER A 356 11.04 31.92 -17.74
N SER A 357 11.92 32.82 -17.29
CA SER A 357 11.56 34.18 -16.84
C SER A 357 11.17 35.12 -17.98
N THR A 358 10.85 34.56 -19.15
CA THR A 358 10.50 35.24 -20.41
C THR A 358 9.43 34.47 -21.19
N GLU A 359 8.69 33.55 -20.55
CA GLU A 359 7.63 32.75 -21.19
C GLU A 359 6.22 33.17 -20.73
N GLU A 360 5.22 32.91 -21.57
CA GLU A 360 3.85 33.40 -21.44
C GLU A 360 3.03 32.79 -20.28
N LYS A 361 3.58 31.81 -19.55
CA LYS A 361 2.89 31.06 -18.47
C LYS A 361 3.81 30.74 -17.29
N SER A 362 4.08 31.73 -16.43
CA SER A 362 4.98 31.60 -15.28
C SER A 362 4.37 30.83 -14.11
N ARG A 363 5.22 30.13 -13.33
CA ARG A 363 4.83 29.26 -12.21
C ARG A 363 5.71 29.61 -11.01
N LEU A 364 5.12 29.96 -9.86
CA LEU A 364 5.82 30.53 -8.72
C LEU A 364 5.69 29.66 -7.47
N TRP A 365 6.82 29.17 -6.95
CA TRP A 365 6.89 28.39 -5.70
C TRP A 365 7.98 28.88 -4.73
N LYS A 366 8.86 29.78 -5.16
CA LYS A 366 9.89 30.37 -4.29
C LYS A 366 9.30 31.58 -3.57
N CYS A 367 9.43 31.63 -2.24
CA CYS A 367 8.85 32.71 -1.42
C CYS A 367 9.27 34.11 -1.89
N GLN A 368 10.53 34.30 -2.31
CA GLN A 368 11.04 35.60 -2.76
C GLN A 368 10.38 36.07 -4.06
N ASP A 369 10.27 35.18 -5.05
CA ASP A 369 9.65 35.45 -6.36
C ASP A 369 8.16 35.80 -6.19
N ILE A 370 7.44 35.05 -5.35
CA ILE A 370 6.03 35.29 -5.02
C ILE A 370 5.83 36.64 -4.30
N VAL A 371 6.68 36.96 -3.32
CA VAL A 371 6.62 38.23 -2.58
C VAL A 371 6.95 39.43 -3.47
N ALA A 372 7.80 39.26 -4.49
CA ALA A 372 8.05 40.29 -5.50
C ALA A 372 6.84 40.51 -6.42
N ALA A 373 6.20 39.44 -6.90
CA ALA A 373 4.96 39.50 -7.69
C ALA A 373 3.81 40.17 -6.91
N LEU A 374 3.57 39.76 -5.66
CA LEU A 374 2.50 40.31 -4.80
C LEU A 374 2.74 41.77 -4.38
N HIS A 375 3.95 42.29 -4.49
CA HIS A 375 4.24 43.70 -4.21
C HIS A 375 4.31 44.59 -5.47
N ASP A 376 3.90 44.08 -6.64
CA ASP A 376 3.97 44.81 -7.93
C ASP A 376 5.41 45.26 -8.28
N LYS A 377 6.40 44.45 -7.88
CA LYS A 377 7.85 44.67 -8.10
C LYS A 377 8.43 43.88 -9.27
N MET A 378 7.58 43.16 -10.00
CA MET A 378 7.91 42.47 -11.26
C MET A 378 7.28 43.23 -12.43
N ASP A 379 7.83 43.06 -13.62
CA ASP A 379 7.25 43.63 -14.84
C ASP A 379 5.81 43.13 -15.05
N THR A 380 4.92 44.01 -15.50
CA THR A 380 3.48 43.71 -15.55
C THR A 380 3.15 42.52 -16.46
N GLU A 381 3.91 42.32 -17.52
CA GLU A 381 3.80 41.15 -18.42
C GLU A 381 4.03 39.82 -17.67
N ILE A 382 5.01 39.78 -16.76
CA ILE A 382 5.29 38.61 -15.90
C ILE A 382 4.17 38.39 -14.89
N VAL A 383 3.60 39.46 -14.32
CA VAL A 383 2.46 39.35 -13.39
C VAL A 383 1.19 38.85 -14.10
N THR A 384 0.96 39.27 -15.36
CA THR A 384 -0.15 38.74 -16.17
C THR A 384 0.08 37.29 -16.62
N SER A 385 1.31 36.81 -16.69
CA SER A 385 1.62 35.44 -17.11
C SER A 385 1.51 34.39 -15.99
N VAL A 386 1.25 34.78 -14.74
CA VAL A 386 1.28 33.84 -13.60
C VAL A 386 0.12 32.84 -13.68
N ARG A 387 0.45 31.58 -13.98
CA ARG A 387 -0.45 30.42 -14.04
C ARG A 387 -0.66 29.74 -12.69
N GLY A 388 0.34 29.79 -11.80
CA GLY A 388 0.24 29.13 -10.48
C GLY A 388 1.14 29.73 -9.41
N ILE A 389 0.64 29.82 -8.17
CA ILE A 389 1.34 30.36 -6.99
C ILE A 389 1.18 29.38 -5.81
N PHE A 390 2.28 28.79 -5.35
CA PHE A 390 2.33 27.94 -4.14
C PHE A 390 3.24 28.58 -3.07
N LEU A 391 2.64 29.29 -2.10
CA LEU A 391 3.35 30.02 -1.04
C LEU A 391 3.26 29.29 0.31
N ASP A 392 4.43 28.96 0.87
CA ASP A 392 4.56 28.56 2.28
C ASP A 392 4.60 29.81 3.17
N MET A 393 3.45 30.14 3.78
CA MET A 393 3.30 31.28 4.68
C MET A 393 4.20 31.19 5.93
N SER A 394 4.80 30.04 6.25
CA SER A 394 5.78 29.99 7.35
C SER A 394 7.01 30.86 7.05
N GLN A 395 7.39 30.99 5.78
CA GLN A 395 8.59 31.70 5.29
C GLN A 395 8.40 33.22 5.15
N VAL A 396 7.16 33.71 5.17
CA VAL A 396 6.80 35.13 5.06
C VAL A 396 6.71 35.77 6.45
N THR A 397 6.96 37.07 6.59
CA THR A 397 6.54 37.87 7.76
C THR A 397 5.10 38.37 7.57
N ASP A 398 4.56 39.14 8.51
CA ASP A 398 3.31 39.88 8.26
C ASP A 398 3.51 40.84 7.08
N MET A 399 2.62 40.77 6.09
CA MET A 399 2.76 41.42 4.79
C MET A 399 1.44 42.10 4.41
N PRO A 400 1.36 43.45 4.47
CA PRO A 400 0.22 44.19 3.98
C PRO A 400 0.24 44.22 2.44
N LEU A 401 -0.90 43.91 1.83
CA LEU A 401 -1.12 43.87 0.39
C LEU A 401 -2.30 44.77 -0.01
N TYR A 402 -2.23 45.32 -1.22
CA TYR A 402 -3.34 46.09 -1.79
C TYR A 402 -4.53 45.18 -2.12
N SER A 403 -5.74 45.72 -2.00
CA SER A 403 -6.98 44.99 -2.24
C SER A 403 -7.09 44.36 -3.63
N TRP A 404 -6.50 45.01 -4.64
CA TRP A 404 -6.51 44.62 -6.06
C TRP A 404 -5.31 43.77 -6.49
N VAL A 405 -4.47 43.27 -5.57
CA VAL A 405 -3.20 42.59 -5.93
C VAL A 405 -3.35 41.43 -6.94
N PHE A 406 -4.44 40.66 -6.86
CA PHE A 406 -4.71 39.55 -7.78
C PHE A 406 -5.38 39.98 -9.09
N ALA A 407 -5.87 41.22 -9.22
CA ALA A 407 -6.60 41.69 -10.40
C ALA A 407 -5.74 41.80 -11.67
N LYS A 408 -4.40 41.78 -11.53
CA LYS A 408 -3.46 41.65 -12.66
C LYS A 408 -3.19 40.19 -13.07
N MET A 409 -3.51 39.20 -12.23
CA MET A 409 -3.13 37.79 -12.41
C MET A 409 -4.25 37.00 -13.11
N CYS A 410 -4.69 37.48 -14.28
CA CYS A 410 -5.87 36.96 -14.97
C CYS A 410 -5.74 35.49 -15.44
N ASN A 411 -4.52 35.01 -15.68
CA ASN A 411 -4.24 33.63 -16.12
C ASN A 411 -4.03 32.62 -14.96
N LEU A 412 -4.30 33.01 -13.72
CA LEU A 412 -4.00 32.21 -12.53
C LEU A 412 -4.96 31.03 -12.35
N TRP A 413 -4.47 29.82 -12.62
CA TRP A 413 -5.22 28.56 -12.48
C TRP A 413 -5.10 27.93 -11.08
N TYR A 414 -3.96 28.10 -10.40
CA TYR A 414 -3.71 27.47 -9.10
C TYR A 414 -3.18 28.45 -8.06
N LEU A 415 -3.90 28.63 -6.96
CA LEU A 415 -3.50 29.48 -5.84
C LEU A 415 -3.48 28.66 -4.54
N LYS A 416 -2.29 28.49 -3.95
CA LYS A 416 -2.09 27.71 -2.72
C LYS A 416 -1.30 28.49 -1.68
N PHE A 417 -1.95 28.89 -0.60
CA PHE A 417 -1.34 29.50 0.58
C PHE A 417 -1.44 28.52 1.76
N TYR A 418 -0.30 27.90 2.08
CA TYR A 418 -0.18 26.84 3.09
C TYR A 418 0.89 27.19 4.14
N THR A 419 1.20 26.27 5.04
CA THR A 419 2.30 26.40 6.00
C THR A 419 2.99 25.05 6.19
N SER A 420 4.33 25.04 6.18
CA SER A 420 5.13 23.84 6.48
C SER A 420 5.29 23.60 7.99
N THR A 421 5.13 24.62 8.83
CA THR A 421 5.03 24.49 10.29
C THR A 421 3.59 24.18 10.73
N CYS A 422 3.39 23.61 11.93
CA CYS A 422 2.13 22.97 12.37
C CYS A 422 0.84 23.72 11.99
N PRO A 423 0.01 23.20 11.06
CA PRO A 423 -1.22 23.89 10.62
C PRO A 423 -2.33 23.98 11.68
N ARG A 424 -2.30 23.12 12.70
CA ARG A 424 -3.50 22.77 13.49
C ARG A 424 -3.81 23.67 14.68
N GLU A 425 -2.79 24.26 15.32
CA GLU A 425 -2.96 24.86 16.66
C GLU A 425 -2.23 26.21 16.87
N CYS A 426 -1.39 26.68 15.94
CA CYS A 426 -0.72 27.97 16.11
C CYS A 426 -1.70 29.15 16.05
N GLU A 427 -1.76 29.98 17.09
CA GLU A 427 -2.69 31.12 17.22
C GLU A 427 -2.48 32.26 16.22
N GLY A 428 -1.33 32.28 15.52
CA GLY A 428 -1.02 33.30 14.52
C GLY A 428 -2.06 33.38 13.41
N ASP A 429 -2.50 34.60 13.09
CA ASP A 429 -3.47 34.88 12.05
C ASP A 429 -2.89 34.66 10.63
N CYS A 430 -3.69 34.88 9.58
CA CYS A 430 -3.13 34.91 8.22
C CYS A 430 -2.16 36.08 8.08
N LYS A 431 -0.89 35.81 7.74
CA LYS A 431 0.15 36.84 7.58
C LYS A 431 -0.09 37.78 6.40
N LEU A 432 -0.93 37.38 5.45
CA LEU A 432 -1.35 38.19 4.31
C LEU A 432 -2.48 39.13 4.75
N ASN A 433 -2.17 40.41 4.90
CA ASN A 433 -3.05 41.41 5.48
C ASN A 433 -3.63 42.33 4.40
N PHE A 434 -4.95 42.50 4.40
CA PHE A 434 -5.69 43.22 3.37
C PHE A 434 -6.50 44.37 4.00
N PRO A 435 -5.87 45.51 4.35
CA PRO A 435 -6.51 46.58 5.11
C PRO A 435 -7.66 47.26 4.34
N ASP A 436 -7.54 47.37 3.02
CA ASP A 436 -8.53 47.98 2.13
C ASP A 436 -9.56 46.98 1.59
N GLY A 437 -9.68 45.80 2.23
CA GLY A 437 -10.43 44.65 1.72
C GLY A 437 -9.65 43.85 0.66
N LEU A 438 -10.31 42.87 0.04
CA LEU A 438 -9.71 41.97 -0.96
C LEU A 438 -10.66 41.83 -2.17
N SER A 439 -10.10 41.91 -3.36
CA SER A 439 -10.74 41.69 -4.66
C SER A 439 -10.10 40.47 -5.31
N LEU A 440 -10.93 39.57 -5.87
CA LEU A 440 -10.47 38.33 -6.51
C LEU A 440 -11.21 38.10 -7.85
N PRO A 441 -10.97 38.91 -8.89
CA PRO A 441 -11.61 38.75 -10.20
C PRO A 441 -10.92 37.63 -11.01
N LEU A 442 -10.87 36.43 -10.44
CA LEU A 442 -10.18 35.26 -10.98
C LEU A 442 -11.20 34.33 -11.65
N GLU A 443 -11.42 34.47 -12.96
CA GLU A 443 -12.36 33.61 -13.69
C GLU A 443 -11.77 32.22 -14.04
N GLU A 444 -10.45 32.18 -14.33
CA GLU A 444 -9.72 30.98 -14.78
C GLU A 444 -9.18 30.08 -13.65
N ILE A 445 -9.42 30.43 -12.39
CA ILE A 445 -8.94 29.68 -11.24
C ILE A 445 -9.62 28.31 -11.13
N ARG A 446 -8.80 27.26 -11.01
CA ARG A 446 -9.20 25.85 -10.94
C ARG A 446 -9.00 25.25 -9.54
N TYR A 447 -7.92 25.66 -8.88
CA TYR A 447 -7.56 25.26 -7.52
C TYR A 447 -7.37 26.49 -6.65
N LEU A 448 -8.18 26.66 -5.61
CA LEU A 448 -8.01 27.69 -4.60
C LEU A 448 -7.88 27.04 -3.21
N ASP A 449 -6.69 27.09 -2.63
CA ASP A 449 -6.37 26.57 -1.31
C ASP A 449 -5.76 27.67 -0.45
N TRP A 450 -6.54 28.21 0.50
CA TRP A 450 -6.15 29.35 1.32
C TRP A 450 -6.39 29.04 2.79
N LEU A 451 -5.34 28.55 3.46
CA LEU A 451 -5.36 28.29 4.89
C LEU A 451 -5.59 29.60 5.67
N LYS A 452 -6.53 29.56 6.62
CA LYS A 452 -6.94 30.69 7.47
C LYS A 452 -7.41 31.90 6.66
N PHE A 453 -8.27 31.70 5.65
CA PHE A 453 -8.79 32.80 4.82
C PHE A 453 -9.36 33.93 5.70
N PRO A 454 -8.93 35.19 5.49
CA PRO A 454 -9.09 36.25 6.51
C PRO A 454 -10.48 36.89 6.54
N LEU A 455 -11.26 36.81 5.46
CA LEU A 455 -12.60 37.42 5.39
C LEU A 455 -13.71 36.47 5.87
N GLU A 456 -14.89 37.03 6.13
CA GLU A 456 -16.08 36.28 6.57
C GLU A 456 -16.94 35.73 5.39
N GLU A 457 -16.61 36.10 4.16
CA GLU A 457 -17.21 35.67 2.89
C GLU A 457 -16.16 35.81 1.78
N LEU A 458 -16.27 35.05 0.68
CA LEU A 458 -15.44 35.32 -0.50
C LEU A 458 -15.90 36.63 -1.19
N PRO A 459 -14.97 37.37 -1.83
CA PRO A 459 -15.30 38.57 -2.59
C PRO A 459 -16.45 38.39 -3.60
N SER A 460 -17.23 39.44 -3.82
CA SER A 460 -18.38 39.40 -4.72
C SER A 460 -17.98 39.20 -6.18
N ASP A 461 -16.84 39.76 -6.58
CA ASP A 461 -16.23 39.66 -7.91
C ASP A 461 -15.63 38.27 -8.24
N PHE A 462 -15.41 37.42 -7.26
CA PHE A 462 -14.90 36.05 -7.44
C PHE A 462 -15.91 35.14 -8.12
N ASN A 463 -15.89 35.06 -9.45
CA ASN A 463 -16.86 34.30 -10.27
C ASN A 463 -16.19 33.17 -11.09
N PRO A 464 -15.66 32.11 -10.42
CA PRO A 464 -14.72 31.18 -11.03
C PRO A 464 -15.42 30.00 -11.72
N LYS A 465 -15.82 30.20 -12.98
CA LYS A 465 -16.52 29.17 -13.79
C LYS A 465 -15.70 27.88 -13.91
N ASN A 466 -14.37 28.00 -13.92
CA ASN A 466 -13.42 26.91 -14.05
C ASN A 466 -12.97 26.28 -12.72
N LEU A 467 -13.57 26.64 -11.58
CA LEU A 467 -13.19 26.11 -10.26
C LEU A 467 -13.52 24.62 -10.13
N VAL A 468 -12.53 23.83 -9.71
CA VAL A 468 -12.62 22.37 -9.52
C VAL A 468 -12.44 21.99 -8.05
N ASP A 469 -11.57 22.69 -7.31
CA ASP A 469 -11.33 22.45 -5.88
C ASP A 469 -11.23 23.78 -5.09
N LEU A 470 -11.99 23.86 -3.99
CA LEU A 470 -12.06 25.01 -3.10
C LEU A 470 -11.74 24.59 -1.66
N ARG A 471 -10.52 24.90 -1.19
CA ARG A 471 -10.06 24.62 0.17
C ARG A 471 -9.85 25.92 0.93
N LEU A 472 -10.66 26.17 1.95
CA LEU A 472 -10.54 27.33 2.83
C LEU A 472 -10.48 26.86 4.30
N PRO A 473 -9.51 26.01 4.70
CA PRO A 473 -9.48 25.43 6.03
C PRO A 473 -9.06 26.46 7.10
N TYR A 474 -9.55 26.31 8.33
CA TYR A 474 -9.34 27.20 9.48
C TYR A 474 -9.79 28.66 9.27
N SER A 475 -10.73 28.90 8.35
CA SER A 475 -11.07 30.26 7.88
C SER A 475 -12.04 31.03 8.77
N LYS A 476 -12.07 32.35 8.60
CA LYS A 476 -13.00 33.26 9.30
C LYS A 476 -14.41 33.32 8.66
N ILE A 477 -14.66 32.49 7.65
CA ILE A 477 -15.88 32.45 6.83
C ILE A 477 -17.14 32.08 7.65
N LYS A 478 -18.23 32.80 7.39
CA LYS A 478 -19.60 32.55 7.87
C LYS A 478 -20.50 31.93 6.81
N GLN A 479 -20.33 32.37 5.56
CA GLN A 479 -20.98 31.88 4.34
C GLN A 479 -19.99 32.03 3.20
N VAL A 480 -19.96 31.09 2.25
CA VAL A 480 -18.95 31.10 1.16
C VAL A 480 -19.23 32.25 0.18
N TRP A 481 -20.46 32.38 -0.31
CA TRP A 481 -20.95 33.56 -1.06
C TRP A 481 -22.48 33.71 -0.93
N LYS A 482 -22.97 34.95 -0.89
CA LYS A 482 -24.42 35.28 -0.80
C LYS A 482 -25.18 35.16 -2.13
N ALA A 483 -24.52 35.43 -3.25
CA ALA A 483 -25.12 35.30 -4.58
C ALA A 483 -24.99 33.87 -5.10
N TYR A 484 -25.97 33.39 -5.85
CA TYR A 484 -25.85 32.12 -6.58
C TYR A 484 -24.79 32.24 -7.67
N LYS A 485 -23.59 31.73 -7.43
CA LYS A 485 -22.51 31.62 -8.42
C LYS A 485 -22.63 30.28 -9.14
N ASP A 486 -22.24 30.25 -10.41
CA ASP A 486 -22.33 29.05 -11.25
C ASP A 486 -20.98 28.32 -11.23
N THR A 487 -20.93 27.11 -10.67
CA THR A 487 -19.68 26.36 -10.45
C THR A 487 -19.79 24.94 -11.00
N PRO A 488 -19.98 24.76 -12.32
CA PRO A 488 -20.26 23.47 -12.92
C PRO A 488 -19.09 22.48 -12.84
N LYS A 489 -17.84 22.95 -12.81
CA LYS A 489 -16.64 22.10 -12.73
C LYS A 489 -16.24 21.72 -11.29
N LEU A 490 -16.93 22.23 -10.25
CA LEU A 490 -16.54 22.08 -8.85
C LEU A 490 -16.79 20.67 -8.32
N LYS A 491 -15.70 19.93 -8.05
CA LYS A 491 -15.70 18.53 -7.57
C LYS A 491 -15.33 18.38 -6.10
N TRP A 492 -14.58 19.33 -5.53
CA TRP A 492 -14.08 19.25 -4.14
C TRP A 492 -14.27 20.57 -3.39
N VAL A 493 -14.77 20.48 -2.15
CA VAL A 493 -14.86 21.60 -1.21
C VAL A 493 -14.35 21.15 0.17
N ASP A 494 -13.41 21.90 0.74
CA ASP A 494 -12.92 21.71 2.11
C ASP A 494 -12.94 23.04 2.88
N LEU A 495 -13.85 23.14 3.86
CA LEU A 495 -13.97 24.28 4.77
C LEU A 495 -13.61 23.90 6.21
N ASN A 496 -12.87 22.80 6.43
CA ASN A 496 -12.64 22.26 7.77
C ASN A 496 -12.08 23.31 8.74
N ASN A 497 -12.47 23.23 10.01
CA ASN A 497 -12.14 24.16 11.09
C ASN A 497 -12.53 25.63 10.82
N SER A 498 -13.38 25.91 9.83
CA SER A 498 -14.07 27.21 9.68
C SER A 498 -15.15 27.36 10.76
N ARG A 499 -14.71 27.55 12.01
CA ARG A 499 -15.56 27.55 13.22
C ARG A 499 -16.69 28.59 13.18
N LYS A 500 -16.58 29.61 12.34
CA LYS A 500 -17.60 30.65 12.11
C LYS A 500 -18.67 30.27 11.07
N LEU A 501 -18.52 29.18 10.33
CA LEU A 501 -19.44 28.79 9.24
C LEU A 501 -20.85 28.51 9.80
N GLN A 502 -21.85 29.20 9.25
CA GLN A 502 -23.24 29.15 9.69
C GLN A 502 -24.18 28.55 8.63
N THR A 503 -23.81 28.62 7.35
CA THR A 503 -24.65 28.14 6.25
C THR A 503 -23.82 27.69 5.04
N LEU A 504 -24.39 26.77 4.26
CA LEU A 504 -23.86 26.28 2.99
C LEU A 504 -24.59 26.90 1.77
N ALA A 505 -25.48 27.88 2.02
CA ALA A 505 -26.17 28.62 0.98
C ALA A 505 -25.17 29.27 0.00
N GLY A 506 -25.36 28.98 -1.28
CA GLY A 506 -24.43 29.35 -2.36
C GLY A 506 -23.95 28.16 -3.21
N PHE A 507 -23.95 26.94 -2.67
CA PHE A 507 -23.52 25.73 -3.39
C PHE A 507 -24.63 25.00 -4.19
N SER A 508 -25.83 25.58 -4.31
CA SER A 508 -26.96 24.96 -5.02
C SER A 508 -26.73 24.72 -6.52
N LYS A 509 -25.69 25.33 -7.11
CA LYS A 509 -25.21 25.14 -8.48
C LYS A 509 -23.86 24.39 -8.57
N ALA A 510 -23.65 23.41 -7.70
CA ALA A 510 -22.50 22.50 -7.73
C ALA A 510 -22.92 21.03 -7.92
N PRO A 511 -23.57 20.66 -9.04
CA PRO A 511 -24.12 19.31 -9.25
C PRO A 511 -23.03 18.21 -9.32
N ASN A 512 -21.83 18.59 -9.76
CA ASN A 512 -20.66 17.71 -9.91
C ASN A 512 -19.80 17.61 -8.63
N LEU A 513 -20.25 18.18 -7.50
CA LEU A 513 -19.52 18.14 -6.23
C LEU A 513 -19.43 16.70 -5.70
N LEU A 514 -18.23 16.13 -5.68
CA LEU A 514 -17.96 14.75 -5.26
C LEU A 514 -17.65 14.63 -3.76
N ARG A 515 -17.01 15.63 -3.16
CA ARG A 515 -16.67 15.63 -1.72
C ARG A 515 -16.86 16.99 -1.07
N LEU A 516 -17.43 16.98 0.13
CA LEU A 516 -17.65 18.15 0.98
C LEU A 516 -17.11 17.87 2.40
N ASN A 517 -16.03 18.57 2.78
CA ASN A 517 -15.41 18.47 4.10
C ASN A 517 -15.72 19.71 4.95
N LEU A 518 -16.37 19.50 6.09
CA LEU A 518 -16.84 20.52 7.04
C LEU A 518 -16.40 20.21 8.48
N GLU A 519 -15.45 19.28 8.67
CA GLU A 519 -14.95 18.86 9.99
C GLU A 519 -14.53 20.06 10.85
N GLY A 520 -15.08 20.20 12.06
CA GLY A 520 -14.78 21.30 12.98
C GLY A 520 -15.54 22.61 12.70
N CYS A 521 -16.54 22.64 11.82
CA CYS A 521 -17.44 23.79 11.64
C CYS A 521 -18.44 23.91 12.81
N THR A 522 -17.95 24.34 13.98
CA THR A 522 -18.70 24.30 15.26
C THR A 522 -19.93 25.21 15.34
N SER A 523 -20.09 26.20 14.43
CA SER A 523 -21.27 27.07 14.36
C SER A 523 -22.35 26.62 13.37
N LEU A 524 -22.14 25.49 12.67
CA LEU A 524 -23.11 24.96 11.72
C LEU A 524 -24.24 24.22 12.46
N GLU A 525 -25.42 24.83 12.55
CA GLU A 525 -26.54 24.31 13.35
C GLU A 525 -27.44 23.31 12.60
N ARG A 526 -27.51 23.46 11.26
CA ARG A 526 -28.31 22.66 10.33
C ARG A 526 -27.69 22.69 8.92
N LEU A 527 -28.04 21.72 8.08
CA LEU A 527 -27.74 21.75 6.64
C LEU A 527 -28.87 22.47 5.87
N SER A 528 -28.63 22.77 4.59
CA SER A 528 -29.63 23.35 3.68
C SER A 528 -30.28 22.24 2.83
N GLU A 529 -31.59 22.33 2.60
CA GLU A 529 -32.30 21.46 1.64
C GLU A 529 -31.80 21.66 0.20
N GLU A 530 -31.21 22.83 -0.10
CA GLU A 530 -30.50 23.09 -1.37
C GLU A 530 -29.40 22.06 -1.68
N MET A 531 -28.88 21.34 -0.68
CA MET A 531 -27.90 20.26 -0.91
C MET A 531 -28.47 19.10 -1.74
N GLN A 532 -29.79 18.98 -1.90
CA GLN A 532 -30.38 17.94 -2.74
C GLN A 532 -29.98 18.04 -4.22
N THR A 533 -29.49 19.20 -4.70
CA THR A 533 -28.95 19.35 -6.07
C THR A 533 -27.54 18.78 -6.24
N MET A 534 -26.88 18.35 -5.15
CA MET A 534 -25.53 17.76 -5.17
C MET A 534 -25.60 16.27 -5.52
N GLU A 535 -26.20 15.94 -6.67
CA GLU A 535 -26.50 14.56 -7.07
C GLU A 535 -25.24 13.66 -7.15
N SER A 536 -24.08 14.25 -7.41
CA SER A 536 -22.79 13.56 -7.49
C SER A 536 -22.06 13.39 -6.14
N LEU A 537 -22.62 13.84 -5.01
CA LEU A 537 -21.90 13.90 -3.73
C LEU A 537 -21.67 12.51 -3.13
N VAL A 538 -20.42 12.05 -3.16
CA VAL A 538 -19.99 10.73 -2.68
C VAL A 538 -19.57 10.74 -1.21
N PHE A 539 -18.99 11.84 -0.73
CA PHE A 539 -18.40 11.95 0.61
C PHE A 539 -18.80 13.25 1.32
N LEU A 540 -19.38 13.13 2.51
CA LEU A 540 -19.74 14.24 3.39
C LEU A 540 -19.15 14.05 4.80
N ASN A 541 -18.25 14.96 5.20
CA ASN A 541 -17.65 14.97 6.54
C ASN A 541 -18.13 16.18 7.34
N LEU A 542 -18.82 15.93 8.44
CA LEU A 542 -19.35 16.89 9.42
C LEU A 542 -18.77 16.66 10.83
N ARG A 543 -17.65 15.94 10.92
CA ARG A 543 -17.03 15.57 12.20
C ARG A 543 -16.79 16.78 13.10
N GLY A 544 -17.25 16.75 14.34
CA GLY A 544 -17.08 17.86 15.28
C GLY A 544 -17.87 19.14 14.94
N CYS A 545 -18.89 19.07 14.08
CA CYS A 545 -19.93 20.09 13.99
C CYS A 545 -20.80 20.07 15.26
N THR A 546 -20.24 20.52 16.38
CA THR A 546 -20.84 20.39 17.73
C THR A 546 -22.15 21.14 17.90
N SER A 547 -22.51 22.07 17.00
CA SER A 547 -23.82 22.71 16.99
C SER A 547 -24.88 22.04 16.11
N LEU A 548 -24.49 21.08 15.26
CA LEU A 548 -25.41 20.38 14.38
C LEU A 548 -26.40 19.57 15.23
N SER A 549 -27.69 19.88 15.10
CA SER A 549 -28.74 19.33 15.98
C SER A 549 -29.74 18.42 15.25
N HIS A 550 -29.85 18.58 13.93
CA HIS A 550 -30.73 17.83 13.05
C HIS A 550 -30.20 17.84 11.61
N LEU A 551 -30.61 16.85 10.81
CA LEU A 551 -30.43 16.82 9.36
C LEU A 551 -31.77 17.20 8.70
N PRO A 552 -31.77 17.87 7.54
CA PRO A 552 -32.98 18.09 6.74
C PRO A 552 -33.42 16.81 6.02
N GLN A 553 -34.69 16.75 5.62
CA GLN A 553 -35.21 15.66 4.80
C GLN A 553 -34.78 15.86 3.34
N MET A 554 -33.81 15.09 2.88
CA MET A 554 -33.27 15.12 1.51
C MET A 554 -32.76 13.73 1.10
N ASN A 555 -32.49 13.53 -0.20
CA ASN A 555 -31.89 12.28 -0.71
C ASN A 555 -30.68 12.59 -1.60
N LEU A 556 -29.48 12.29 -1.09
CA LEU A 556 -28.20 12.43 -1.79
C LEU A 556 -27.87 11.09 -2.47
N SER A 557 -28.33 10.91 -3.70
CA SER A 557 -28.34 9.63 -4.42
C SER A 557 -26.98 8.95 -4.52
N SER A 558 -25.88 9.69 -4.70
CA SER A 558 -24.51 9.14 -4.83
C SER A 558 -23.75 8.97 -3.51
N LEU A 559 -24.31 9.34 -2.36
CA LEU A 559 -23.58 9.43 -1.10
C LEU A 559 -23.22 8.04 -0.54
N LYS A 560 -21.91 7.75 -0.49
CA LYS A 560 -21.33 6.52 0.04
C LYS A 560 -20.83 6.68 1.48
N THR A 561 -20.25 7.83 1.82
CA THR A 561 -19.61 8.05 3.12
C THR A 561 -20.19 9.27 3.82
N LEU A 562 -20.75 9.06 5.02
CA LEU A 562 -21.28 10.10 5.89
C LEU A 562 -20.60 10.05 7.26
N ILE A 563 -19.93 11.14 7.64
CA ILE A 563 -19.24 11.27 8.92
C ILE A 563 -19.91 12.35 9.77
N LEU A 564 -20.56 11.95 10.86
CA LEU A 564 -21.22 12.82 11.84
C LEU A 564 -20.57 12.71 13.23
N SER A 565 -19.39 12.08 13.32
CA SER A 565 -18.63 11.87 14.55
C SER A 565 -18.50 13.14 15.40
N SER A 566 -18.69 13.06 16.70
CA SER A 566 -18.64 14.18 17.65
C SER A 566 -19.63 15.33 17.40
N CYS A 567 -20.71 15.13 16.64
CA CYS A 567 -21.83 16.09 16.57
C CYS A 567 -22.65 16.04 17.88
N ALA A 568 -22.13 16.65 18.94
CA ALA A 568 -22.64 16.50 20.32
C ALA A 568 -24.07 17.02 20.58
N LYS A 569 -24.68 17.80 19.68
CA LYS A 569 -26.10 18.19 19.73
C LYS A 569 -27.01 17.30 18.87
N LEU A 570 -26.48 16.40 18.05
CA LEU A 570 -27.26 15.51 17.20
C LEU A 570 -27.85 14.38 18.06
N TYR A 571 -29.14 14.48 18.37
CA TYR A 571 -29.86 13.57 19.26
C TYR A 571 -30.79 12.59 18.52
N ARG A 572 -30.96 12.76 17.20
CA ARG A 572 -31.67 11.86 16.29
C ARG A 572 -30.95 11.81 14.95
N PHE A 573 -30.79 10.62 14.40
CA PHE A 573 -30.33 10.42 13.03
C PHE A 573 -31.53 10.37 12.07
N GLN A 574 -31.38 10.95 10.87
CA GLN A 574 -32.32 10.81 9.75
C GLN A 574 -31.57 10.32 8.53
N LEU A 575 -32.23 9.50 7.71
CA LEU A 575 -31.62 8.92 6.52
C LEU A 575 -31.60 9.95 5.37
N ILE A 576 -30.40 10.38 4.98
CA ILE A 576 -30.20 11.36 3.88
C ILE A 576 -29.70 10.72 2.56
N SER A 577 -29.52 9.40 2.53
CA SER A 577 -29.21 8.61 1.34
C SER A 577 -29.44 7.13 1.63
N GLU A 578 -29.86 6.36 0.62
CA GLU A 578 -29.98 4.89 0.70
C GLU A 578 -28.70 4.15 0.26
N ASN A 579 -27.73 4.85 -0.34
CA ASN A 579 -26.52 4.26 -0.94
C ASN A 579 -25.26 4.28 -0.06
N LEU A 580 -25.40 4.57 1.24
CA LEU A 580 -24.27 4.63 2.17
C LEU A 580 -23.56 3.27 2.29
N GLU A 581 -22.25 3.31 2.10
CA GLU A 581 -21.29 2.21 2.33
C GLU A 581 -20.57 2.37 3.69
N SER A 582 -20.51 3.58 4.24
CA SER A 582 -19.94 3.84 5.58
C SER A 582 -20.64 4.99 6.30
N LEU A 583 -21.09 4.73 7.53
CA LEU A 583 -21.79 5.69 8.39
C LEU A 583 -21.09 5.80 9.76
N TYR A 584 -20.63 7.00 10.09
CA TYR A 584 -20.02 7.32 11.38
C TYR A 584 -20.92 8.27 12.18
N LEU A 585 -21.31 7.85 13.36
CA LEU A 585 -22.16 8.55 14.33
C LEU A 585 -21.51 8.61 15.72
N ASP A 586 -20.24 8.22 15.84
CA ASP A 586 -19.54 8.09 17.12
C ASP A 586 -19.47 9.40 17.91
N GLY A 587 -19.68 9.36 19.22
CA GLY A 587 -19.67 10.54 20.09
C GLY A 587 -20.82 11.53 19.85
N THR A 588 -21.91 11.10 19.18
CA THR A 588 -23.16 11.88 19.09
C THR A 588 -24.06 11.65 20.31
N ALA A 589 -25.16 12.41 20.40
CA ALA A 589 -26.12 12.34 21.50
C ALA A 589 -27.38 11.51 21.16
N ILE A 590 -27.31 10.65 20.14
CA ILE A 590 -28.44 9.83 19.68
C ILE A 590 -28.92 8.86 20.78
N GLU A 591 -30.24 8.70 20.90
CA GLU A 591 -30.86 7.77 21.87
C GLU A 591 -31.33 6.47 21.18
N ASP A 592 -31.63 6.56 19.89
CA ASP A 592 -32.17 5.52 19.01
C ASP A 592 -31.68 5.69 17.55
N LEU A 593 -31.88 4.64 16.72
CA LEU A 593 -31.72 4.69 15.26
C LEU A 593 -33.08 4.40 14.59
N PRO A 594 -33.42 5.08 13.48
CA PRO A 594 -34.68 4.88 12.78
C PRO A 594 -34.76 3.49 12.15
N SER A 595 -35.96 2.91 12.11
CA SER A 595 -36.21 1.61 11.45
C SER A 595 -35.91 1.63 9.94
N ASP A 596 -35.95 2.81 9.32
CA ASP A 596 -35.51 3.07 7.94
C ASP A 596 -34.03 2.70 7.68
N ILE A 597 -33.21 2.49 8.72
CA ILE A 597 -31.81 2.03 8.57
C ILE A 597 -31.72 0.77 7.68
N VAL A 598 -32.76 -0.07 7.67
CA VAL A 598 -32.89 -1.28 6.83
C VAL A 598 -32.71 -1.03 5.32
N LYS A 599 -32.97 0.20 4.85
CA LYS A 599 -32.78 0.61 3.44
C LYS A 599 -31.31 0.63 3.03
N LEU A 600 -30.38 0.73 3.98
CA LEU A 600 -28.94 0.79 3.73
C LEU A 600 -28.32 -0.58 3.36
N GLN A 601 -28.86 -1.23 2.34
CA GLN A 601 -28.42 -2.55 1.86
C GLN A 601 -26.97 -2.59 1.35
N ARG A 602 -26.30 -1.44 1.21
CA ARG A 602 -24.89 -1.28 0.83
C ARG A 602 -23.95 -0.99 2.01
N LEU A 603 -24.46 -0.80 3.23
CA LEU A 603 -23.66 -0.35 4.37
C LEU A 603 -22.69 -1.44 4.82
N VAL A 604 -21.39 -1.17 4.69
CA VAL A 604 -20.29 -2.06 5.10
C VAL A 604 -19.86 -1.78 6.54
N LEU A 605 -19.86 -0.51 6.95
CA LEU A 605 -19.43 -0.07 8.27
C LEU A 605 -20.44 0.88 8.94
N LEU A 606 -20.81 0.54 10.18
CA LEU A 606 -21.61 1.38 11.07
C LEU A 606 -20.85 1.63 12.37
N ASN A 607 -20.39 2.86 12.58
CA ASN A 607 -19.68 3.27 13.79
C ASN A 607 -20.55 4.16 14.69
N LEU A 608 -20.82 3.69 15.90
CA LEU A 608 -21.63 4.29 16.95
C LEU A 608 -20.83 4.43 18.27
N LYS A 609 -19.49 4.33 18.22
CA LYS A 609 -18.61 4.43 19.40
C LYS A 609 -18.95 5.64 20.29
N GLU A 610 -18.87 5.50 21.61
CA GLU A 610 -19.15 6.57 22.59
C GLU A 610 -20.55 7.21 22.50
N CYS A 611 -21.55 6.61 21.82
CA CYS A 611 -22.94 7.09 21.81
C CYS A 611 -23.63 6.78 23.16
N LYS A 612 -23.22 7.50 24.21
CA LYS A 612 -23.58 7.23 25.62
C LYS A 612 -25.07 7.33 25.96
N ARG A 613 -25.92 7.81 25.05
CA ARG A 613 -27.38 7.83 25.21
C ARG A 613 -28.10 6.71 24.46
N LEU A 614 -27.43 6.00 23.56
CA LEU A 614 -28.01 4.93 22.75
C LEU A 614 -28.46 3.79 23.67
N ARG A 615 -29.77 3.49 23.68
CA ARG A 615 -30.36 2.49 24.61
C ARG A 615 -30.56 1.13 23.96
N SER A 616 -30.83 1.12 22.66
CA SER A 616 -31.20 -0.05 21.87
C SER A 616 -30.93 0.18 20.39
N LEU A 617 -30.67 -0.90 19.65
CA LEU A 617 -30.67 -0.90 18.19
C LEU A 617 -32.02 -1.43 17.66
N PRO A 618 -32.49 -0.98 16.49
CA PRO A 618 -33.73 -1.48 15.90
C PRO A 618 -33.55 -2.94 15.45
N GLU A 619 -34.58 -3.76 15.64
CA GLU A 619 -34.58 -5.19 15.30
C GLU A 619 -34.25 -5.45 13.81
N CYS A 620 -34.63 -4.53 12.92
CA CYS A 620 -34.33 -4.61 11.49
C CYS A 620 -32.83 -4.49 11.14
N ILE A 621 -31.93 -4.21 12.09
CA ILE A 621 -30.48 -4.14 11.83
C ILE A 621 -29.93 -5.45 11.24
N GLY A 622 -30.52 -6.60 11.60
CA GLY A 622 -30.16 -7.92 11.07
C GLY A 622 -30.31 -8.06 9.55
N LYS A 623 -31.10 -7.18 8.91
CA LYS A 623 -31.41 -7.21 7.47
C LYS A 623 -30.36 -6.49 6.61
N LEU A 624 -29.26 -5.99 7.20
CA LEU A 624 -28.17 -5.31 6.49
C LEU A 624 -27.15 -6.32 5.93
N LYS A 625 -27.41 -6.82 4.72
CA LYS A 625 -26.64 -7.90 4.08
C LYS A 625 -25.16 -7.60 3.81
N ALA A 626 -24.84 -6.33 3.57
CA ALA A 626 -23.48 -5.86 3.27
C ALA A 626 -22.63 -5.56 4.52
N LEU A 627 -23.21 -5.56 5.73
CA LEU A 627 -22.54 -5.08 6.94
C LEU A 627 -21.39 -6.01 7.33
N GLU A 628 -20.15 -5.50 7.29
CA GLU A 628 -18.96 -6.20 7.78
C GLU A 628 -18.60 -5.76 9.20
N GLU A 629 -18.77 -4.47 9.56
CA GLU A 629 -18.32 -3.91 10.83
C GLU A 629 -19.40 -3.10 11.57
N LEU A 630 -19.62 -3.43 12.84
CA LEU A 630 -20.49 -2.71 13.77
C LEU A 630 -19.71 -2.36 15.05
N ILE A 631 -19.52 -1.06 15.29
CA ILE A 631 -18.73 -0.54 16.41
C ILE A 631 -19.67 0.20 17.37
N LEU A 632 -19.79 -0.29 18.60
CA LEU A 632 -20.65 0.23 19.66
C LEU A 632 -19.87 0.51 20.97
N SER A 633 -18.54 0.35 20.94
CA SER A 633 -17.66 0.56 22.10
C SER A 633 -17.96 1.89 22.81
N GLY A 634 -18.20 1.90 24.11
CA GLY A 634 -18.52 3.09 24.89
C GLY A 634 -20.01 3.52 24.87
N CYS A 635 -20.91 2.74 24.29
CA CYS A 635 -22.37 2.95 24.43
C CYS A 635 -22.84 2.49 25.83
N SER A 636 -22.52 3.26 26.86
CA SER A 636 -22.75 2.91 28.27
C SER A 636 -24.20 2.58 28.63
N ASN A 637 -25.17 3.08 27.87
CA ASN A 637 -26.62 2.87 28.13
C ASN A 637 -27.23 1.76 27.26
N LEU A 638 -26.42 1.06 26.45
CA LEU A 638 -26.87 -0.08 25.66
C LEU A 638 -26.94 -1.32 26.56
N GLU A 639 -28.15 -1.68 26.97
CA GLU A 639 -28.42 -2.84 27.86
C GLU A 639 -28.69 -4.14 27.08
N THR A 640 -29.15 -4.03 25.83
CA THR A 640 -29.59 -5.15 24.99
C THR A 640 -29.07 -5.04 23.56
N PHE A 641 -28.72 -6.18 22.97
CA PHE A 641 -28.47 -6.33 21.54
C PHE A 641 -29.71 -7.01 20.89
N PRO A 642 -30.19 -6.57 19.72
CA PRO A 642 -31.38 -7.14 19.09
C PRO A 642 -31.16 -8.59 18.63
N ASN A 643 -32.25 -9.36 18.51
CA ASN A 643 -32.17 -10.70 17.93
C ASN A 643 -31.94 -10.61 16.41
N VAL A 644 -30.88 -11.25 15.90
CA VAL A 644 -30.51 -11.23 14.48
C VAL A 644 -30.94 -12.54 13.83
N GLU A 645 -32.24 -12.61 13.50
CA GLU A 645 -32.87 -13.77 12.84
C GLU A 645 -32.63 -13.77 11.31
N ASP A 646 -32.31 -12.62 10.73
CA ASP A 646 -31.98 -12.44 9.31
C ASP A 646 -30.48 -12.60 9.01
N SER A 647 -30.14 -12.97 7.77
CA SER A 647 -28.78 -13.32 7.37
C SER A 647 -27.88 -12.10 7.06
N MET A 648 -27.17 -11.61 8.08
CA MET A 648 -25.98 -10.76 7.92
C MET A 648 -24.79 -11.55 7.32
N GLU A 649 -24.90 -11.97 6.06
CA GLU A 649 -23.97 -12.90 5.38
C GLU A 649 -22.49 -12.50 5.42
N ASN A 650 -22.18 -11.20 5.50
CA ASN A 650 -20.81 -10.67 5.41
C ASN A 650 -20.17 -10.32 6.75
N PHE A 651 -20.87 -10.43 7.88
CA PHE A 651 -20.50 -9.77 9.14
C PHE A 651 -19.21 -10.32 9.80
N ARG A 652 -18.25 -9.43 10.10
CA ARG A 652 -16.86 -9.78 10.51
C ARG A 652 -16.42 -9.17 11.83
N VAL A 653 -16.89 -7.99 12.20
CA VAL A 653 -16.40 -7.24 13.37
C VAL A 653 -17.57 -6.72 14.21
N LEU A 654 -17.62 -7.12 15.48
CA LEU A 654 -18.57 -6.62 16.47
C LEU A 654 -17.82 -6.13 17.72
N LEU A 655 -17.83 -4.82 17.96
CA LEU A 655 -17.17 -4.20 19.12
C LEU A 655 -18.22 -3.65 20.10
N LEU A 656 -18.33 -4.25 21.28
CA LEU A 656 -19.33 -3.98 22.33
C LEU A 656 -18.68 -3.53 23.66
N ASP A 657 -17.46 -3.00 23.59
CA ASP A 657 -16.66 -2.63 24.77
C ASP A 657 -17.35 -1.55 25.61
N GLY A 658 -17.26 -1.57 26.94
CA GLY A 658 -17.79 -0.52 27.81
C GLY A 658 -19.29 -0.26 27.67
N THR A 659 -20.06 -1.25 27.22
CA THR A 659 -21.54 -1.21 27.19
C THR A 659 -22.11 -1.78 28.50
N SER A 660 -23.43 -1.70 28.69
CA SER A 660 -24.12 -2.29 29.84
C SER A 660 -24.82 -3.62 29.48
N ILE A 661 -24.34 -4.31 28.44
CA ILE A 661 -24.96 -5.53 27.93
C ILE A 661 -24.91 -6.65 28.99
N LEU A 662 -26.10 -7.14 29.36
CA LEU A 662 -26.29 -8.06 30.49
C LEU A 662 -25.91 -9.52 30.15
N GLU A 663 -26.17 -9.93 28.91
CA GLU A 663 -25.89 -11.27 28.38
C GLU A 663 -25.18 -11.14 27.03
N VAL A 664 -24.22 -12.03 26.74
CA VAL A 664 -23.66 -12.16 25.38
C VAL A 664 -24.81 -12.42 24.39
N PRO A 665 -24.86 -11.74 23.22
CA PRO A 665 -25.93 -11.92 22.24
C PRO A 665 -26.16 -13.40 21.91
N LYS A 666 -27.43 -13.81 21.83
CA LYS A 666 -27.79 -15.22 21.61
C LYS A 666 -27.58 -15.58 20.14
N ILE A 667 -26.71 -16.55 19.88
CA ILE A 667 -26.08 -16.77 18.56
C ILE A 667 -26.76 -17.86 17.71
N LEU A 668 -27.62 -18.72 18.30
CA LEU A 668 -28.25 -19.88 17.62
C LEU A 668 -29.60 -20.27 18.25
N PRO A 669 -30.46 -21.06 17.57
CA PRO A 669 -30.23 -21.75 16.28
C PRO A 669 -31.19 -21.35 15.15
N GLY A 670 -30.65 -20.69 14.11
CA GLY A 670 -31.37 -20.40 12.87
C GLY A 670 -30.50 -19.65 11.86
N ILE A 671 -29.83 -20.38 10.95
CA ILE A 671 -29.08 -19.83 9.79
C ILE A 671 -27.96 -18.82 10.14
N ASN A 672 -26.82 -19.36 10.59
CA ASN A 672 -25.44 -19.00 10.24
C ASN A 672 -24.89 -17.55 10.30
N SER A 673 -25.68 -16.50 10.53
CA SER A 673 -25.27 -15.08 10.37
C SER A 673 -23.97 -14.71 11.10
N LEU A 674 -23.91 -14.96 12.41
CA LEU A 674 -22.76 -14.60 13.25
C LEU A 674 -21.57 -15.58 13.16
N LEU A 675 -21.67 -16.69 12.42
CA LEU A 675 -20.59 -17.68 12.34
C LEU A 675 -19.34 -17.14 11.64
N PHE A 676 -19.51 -16.18 10.73
CA PHE A 676 -18.44 -15.56 9.94
C PHE A 676 -17.68 -14.43 10.68
N LEU A 677 -18.11 -14.07 11.91
CA LEU A 677 -17.42 -13.08 12.74
C LEU A 677 -15.96 -13.48 12.97
N ARG A 678 -15.05 -12.53 12.67
CA ARG A 678 -13.59 -12.68 12.81
C ARG A 678 -13.06 -11.98 14.06
N ARG A 679 -13.73 -10.92 14.53
CA ARG A 679 -13.40 -10.18 15.74
C ARG A 679 -14.64 -9.89 16.58
N ILE A 680 -14.59 -10.22 17.86
CA ILE A 680 -15.56 -9.83 18.87
C ILE A 680 -14.82 -9.16 20.02
N SER A 681 -15.42 -8.11 20.60
CA SER A 681 -14.80 -7.30 21.65
C SER A 681 -15.83 -6.96 22.72
N PHE A 682 -15.59 -7.40 23.96
CA PHE A 682 -16.40 -7.13 25.15
C PHE A 682 -15.59 -6.41 26.24
N SER A 683 -14.50 -5.70 25.89
CA SER A 683 -13.62 -5.07 26.88
C SER A 683 -14.39 -4.12 27.82
N GLY A 684 -14.06 -4.06 29.11
CA GLY A 684 -14.72 -3.24 30.12
C GLY A 684 -16.16 -3.64 30.50
N ASN A 685 -16.73 -4.72 29.98
CA ASN A 685 -18.09 -5.15 30.31
C ASN A 685 -18.15 -5.79 31.71
N SER A 686 -18.32 -4.97 32.75
CA SER A 686 -18.34 -5.40 34.15
C SER A 686 -19.55 -6.27 34.55
N VAL A 687 -20.52 -6.52 33.67
CA VAL A 687 -21.73 -7.32 33.98
C VAL A 687 -21.61 -8.78 33.52
N ILE A 688 -20.96 -9.03 32.39
CA ILE A 688 -20.87 -10.35 31.75
C ILE A 688 -20.22 -11.36 32.72
N SER A 689 -20.93 -12.45 33.01
CA SER A 689 -20.50 -13.48 33.96
C SER A 689 -20.14 -14.83 33.32
N SER A 690 -20.60 -15.06 32.08
CA SER A 690 -20.35 -16.22 31.23
C SER A 690 -20.54 -15.83 29.75
N LEU A 691 -19.87 -16.55 28.84
CA LEU A 691 -19.97 -16.32 27.38
C LEU A 691 -20.98 -17.24 26.67
N GLY A 692 -21.64 -18.14 27.41
CA GLY A 692 -22.47 -19.20 26.83
C GLY A 692 -21.67 -20.31 26.14
N SER A 693 -22.33 -21.42 25.81
CA SER A 693 -21.72 -22.57 25.12
C SER A 693 -21.44 -22.33 23.64
N ASP A 694 -22.22 -21.46 23.00
CA ASP A 694 -22.29 -21.33 21.54
C ASP A 694 -21.07 -20.65 20.92
N ILE A 695 -20.26 -19.93 21.72
CA ILE A 695 -19.00 -19.35 21.27
C ILE A 695 -18.04 -20.41 20.69
N SER A 696 -18.11 -21.66 21.17
CA SER A 696 -17.37 -22.82 20.63
C SER A 696 -17.64 -23.09 19.13
N ARG A 697 -18.79 -22.67 18.62
CA ARG A 697 -19.27 -22.90 17.25
C ARG A 697 -18.81 -21.82 16.26
N MET A 698 -18.12 -20.78 16.72
CA MET A 698 -17.74 -19.63 15.89
C MET A 698 -16.44 -19.88 15.11
N TYR A 699 -16.49 -20.79 14.15
CA TYR A 699 -15.30 -21.32 13.44
C TYR A 699 -14.45 -20.27 12.68
N HIS A 700 -14.98 -19.08 12.38
CA HIS A 700 -14.20 -18.01 11.73
C HIS A 700 -13.60 -16.98 12.71
N LEU A 701 -13.88 -17.09 14.02
CA LEU A 701 -13.41 -16.13 15.03
C LEU A 701 -11.90 -16.24 15.25
N LYS A 702 -11.18 -15.13 15.02
CA LYS A 702 -9.73 -15.01 15.18
C LYS A 702 -9.35 -14.18 16.40
N TRP A 703 -10.11 -13.14 16.73
CA TRP A 703 -9.88 -12.26 17.88
C TRP A 703 -11.09 -12.22 18.83
N LEU A 704 -10.83 -12.41 20.14
CA LEU A 704 -11.82 -12.26 21.21
C LEU A 704 -11.24 -11.40 22.35
N ASP A 705 -11.77 -10.19 22.53
CA ASP A 705 -11.39 -9.32 23.66
C ASP A 705 -12.40 -9.45 24.81
N LEU A 706 -11.89 -9.70 26.01
CA LEU A 706 -12.61 -9.83 27.28
C LEU A 706 -11.95 -8.99 28.39
N ASN A 707 -11.06 -8.06 28.03
CA ASN A 707 -10.29 -7.28 28.99
C ASN A 707 -11.22 -6.58 29.99
N SER A 708 -10.89 -6.63 31.28
CA SER A 708 -11.66 -6.04 32.38
C SER A 708 -13.13 -6.50 32.50
N CYS A 709 -13.47 -7.72 32.02
CA CYS A 709 -14.75 -8.38 32.33
C CYS A 709 -14.78 -8.90 33.78
N GLU A 710 -14.82 -8.00 34.76
CA GLU A 710 -14.58 -8.30 36.18
C GLU A 710 -15.44 -9.41 36.80
N LYS A 711 -16.68 -9.61 36.32
CA LYS A 711 -17.64 -10.61 36.83
C LYS A 711 -17.55 -11.98 36.13
N LEU A 712 -16.77 -12.11 35.05
CA LEU A 712 -16.61 -13.36 34.31
C LEU A 712 -16.02 -14.45 35.22
N ARG A 713 -16.73 -15.56 35.42
CA ARG A 713 -16.33 -16.62 36.37
C ARG A 713 -15.68 -17.83 35.71
N SER A 714 -16.05 -18.10 34.46
CA SER A 714 -15.68 -19.31 33.73
C SER A 714 -15.62 -19.05 32.23
N LEU A 715 -14.60 -19.57 31.54
CA LEU A 715 -14.62 -19.69 30.08
C LEU A 715 -15.23 -21.03 29.66
N SER A 716 -16.25 -20.97 28.80
CA SER A 716 -16.70 -22.08 27.96
C SER A 716 -15.60 -22.48 26.96
N THR A 717 -15.75 -23.63 26.29
CA THR A 717 -14.83 -24.03 25.22
C THR A 717 -14.82 -22.97 24.12
N LEU A 718 -13.65 -22.43 23.84
CA LEU A 718 -13.41 -21.39 22.84
C LEU A 718 -13.41 -21.99 21.43
N PRO A 719 -13.71 -21.19 20.38
CA PRO A 719 -13.70 -21.68 19.00
C PRO A 719 -12.29 -22.11 18.57
N PRO A 720 -12.16 -23.17 17.75
CA PRO A 720 -10.88 -23.84 17.50
C PRO A 720 -9.84 -22.96 16.80
N ASN A 721 -10.34 -22.08 15.92
CA ASN A 721 -9.52 -21.26 15.03
C ASN A 721 -9.13 -19.91 15.67
N LEU A 722 -9.46 -19.69 16.95
CA LEU A 722 -9.09 -18.49 17.68
C LEU A 722 -7.56 -18.32 17.69
N GLN A 723 -7.12 -17.12 17.35
CA GLN A 723 -5.71 -16.71 17.27
C GLN A 723 -5.33 -15.85 18.47
N TRP A 724 -6.25 -14.98 18.93
CA TRP A 724 -5.97 -14.02 19.99
C TRP A 724 -7.11 -13.97 21.01
N LEU A 725 -6.72 -13.95 22.28
CA LEU A 725 -7.60 -13.79 23.45
C LEU A 725 -6.92 -12.84 24.43
N ASP A 726 -7.61 -11.79 24.87
CA ASP A 726 -7.20 -11.03 26.05
C ASP A 726 -8.29 -11.06 27.12
N ALA A 727 -8.04 -11.80 28.20
CA ALA A 727 -8.84 -11.84 29.41
C ALA A 727 -8.17 -11.07 30.55
N HIS A 728 -7.31 -10.08 30.25
CA HIS A 728 -6.72 -9.20 31.27
C HIS A 728 -7.79 -8.68 32.23
N GLY A 729 -7.49 -8.56 33.52
CA GLY A 729 -8.42 -7.94 34.48
C GLY A 729 -9.70 -8.72 34.77
N CYS A 730 -9.87 -9.96 34.28
CA CYS A 730 -10.99 -10.83 34.65
C CYS A 730 -10.83 -11.38 36.08
N ILE A 731 -10.90 -10.50 37.09
CA ILE A 731 -10.61 -10.79 38.51
C ILE A 731 -11.55 -11.79 39.19
N SER A 732 -12.65 -12.20 38.54
CA SER A 732 -13.52 -13.29 39.01
C SER A 732 -13.28 -14.64 38.33
N LEU A 733 -12.41 -14.70 37.33
CA LEU A 733 -12.22 -15.89 36.50
C LEU A 733 -11.53 -16.99 37.32
N GLN A 734 -12.22 -18.12 37.49
CA GLN A 734 -11.78 -19.24 38.32
C GLN A 734 -11.48 -20.49 37.50
N THR A 735 -12.22 -20.69 36.41
CA THR A 735 -12.19 -21.91 35.61
C THR A 735 -12.13 -21.61 34.12
N VAL A 736 -11.55 -22.55 33.38
CA VAL A 736 -11.72 -22.65 31.93
C VAL A 736 -12.16 -24.07 31.61
N SER A 737 -12.84 -24.25 30.47
CA SER A 737 -13.23 -25.57 30.01
C SER A 737 -12.00 -26.41 29.64
N SER A 738 -12.08 -27.74 29.79
CA SER A 738 -11.08 -28.67 29.28
C SER A 738 -11.76 -29.61 28.28
N PRO A 739 -11.38 -29.60 26.99
CA PRO A 739 -10.36 -28.74 26.38
C PRO A 739 -10.76 -27.25 26.34
N LEU A 740 -9.76 -26.36 26.48
CA LEU A 740 -9.93 -24.89 26.39
C LEU A 740 -10.47 -24.47 25.02
N ALA A 741 -9.95 -25.07 23.97
CA ALA A 741 -10.51 -25.09 22.62
C ALA A 741 -10.16 -26.44 21.99
N PHE A 742 -11.03 -26.95 21.13
CA PHE A 742 -10.65 -28.04 20.22
C PHE A 742 -9.55 -27.54 19.27
N ILE A 743 -8.65 -28.41 18.84
CA ILE A 743 -7.59 -28.04 17.89
C ILE A 743 -7.86 -28.77 16.58
N VAL A 744 -7.99 -28.01 15.50
CA VAL A 744 -8.26 -28.50 14.16
C VAL A 744 -7.06 -28.14 13.27
N PRO A 745 -6.53 -29.06 12.45
CA PRO A 745 -5.55 -28.71 11.43
C PRO A 745 -6.18 -27.75 10.42
N THR A 746 -5.69 -26.52 10.37
CA THR A 746 -6.22 -25.46 9.49
C THR A 746 -5.23 -25.14 8.39
N GLU A 747 -5.74 -24.94 7.18
CA GLU A 747 -4.94 -24.75 5.96
C GLU A 747 -4.21 -23.39 5.90
N GLN A 748 -4.51 -22.45 6.80
CA GLN A 748 -3.88 -21.14 6.87
C GLN A 748 -3.67 -20.67 8.32
N ILE A 749 -2.49 -20.96 8.87
CA ILE A 749 -2.04 -20.42 10.16
C ILE A 749 -1.43 -19.03 9.91
N HIS A 750 -2.08 -17.98 10.42
CA HIS A 750 -1.52 -16.62 10.40
C HIS A 750 -0.52 -16.40 11.56
N ASN A 751 0.29 -15.35 11.42
CA ASN A 751 1.63 -15.26 12.01
C ASN A 751 1.73 -15.18 13.55
N THR A 752 0.64 -15.08 14.31
CA THR A 752 0.69 -14.98 15.79
C THR A 752 -0.51 -15.63 16.47
N PHE A 753 -0.25 -16.40 17.55
CA PHE A 753 -1.25 -16.82 18.54
C PHE A 753 -0.86 -16.30 19.94
N THR A 754 -1.78 -15.60 20.62
CA THR A 754 -1.53 -15.02 21.96
C THR A 754 -2.77 -15.07 22.84
N PHE A 755 -2.71 -15.78 23.97
CA PHE A 755 -3.77 -15.84 24.99
C PHE A 755 -3.30 -15.19 26.31
N SER A 756 -3.80 -14.01 26.65
CA SER A 756 -3.49 -13.29 27.90
C SER A 756 -4.56 -13.53 28.97
N PHE A 757 -4.11 -13.88 30.19
CA PHE A 757 -4.94 -14.00 31.40
C PHE A 757 -4.37 -13.13 32.54
N THR A 758 -3.66 -12.05 32.22
CA THR A 758 -3.03 -11.18 33.22
C THR A 758 -4.06 -10.62 34.23
N LYS A 759 -3.74 -10.55 35.52
CA LYS A 759 -4.70 -10.26 36.63
C LYS A 759 -5.87 -11.24 36.84
N CYS A 760 -5.93 -12.41 36.19
CA CYS A 760 -6.93 -13.44 36.48
C CYS A 760 -6.63 -14.19 37.80
N CYS A 761 -6.50 -13.47 38.91
CA CYS A 761 -5.89 -13.95 40.16
C CYS A 761 -6.67 -15.05 40.90
N LYS A 762 -7.88 -15.41 40.44
CA LYS A 762 -8.69 -16.50 41.00
C LYS A 762 -8.63 -17.80 40.19
N LEU A 763 -7.87 -17.85 39.08
CA LEU A 763 -7.67 -19.07 38.28
C LEU A 763 -7.17 -20.20 39.17
N ASN A 764 -7.90 -21.31 39.20
CA ASN A 764 -7.47 -22.49 39.93
C ASN A 764 -6.39 -23.28 39.17
N GLU A 765 -5.71 -24.20 39.85
CA GLU A 765 -4.59 -24.95 39.25
C GLU A 765 -5.03 -25.83 38.07
N ALA A 766 -6.26 -26.34 38.05
CA ALA A 766 -6.78 -27.08 36.91
C ALA A 766 -6.86 -26.18 35.66
N ALA A 767 -7.32 -24.93 35.81
CA ALA A 767 -7.41 -23.96 34.73
C ALA A 767 -6.02 -23.52 34.23
N LYS A 768 -5.07 -23.24 35.13
CA LYS A 768 -3.67 -22.91 34.75
C LYS A 768 -3.01 -24.06 33.97
N ASN A 769 -3.18 -25.30 34.44
CA ASN A 769 -2.67 -26.48 33.76
C ASN A 769 -3.34 -26.69 32.39
N GLU A 770 -4.64 -26.47 32.26
CA GLU A 770 -5.36 -26.55 30.98
C GLU A 770 -4.89 -25.47 29.99
N ILE A 771 -4.66 -24.23 30.43
CA ILE A 771 -4.11 -23.14 29.60
C ILE A 771 -2.72 -23.51 29.07
N ALA A 772 -1.80 -23.95 29.95
CA ALA A 772 -0.47 -24.40 29.55
C ALA A 772 -0.51 -25.63 28.62
N SER A 773 -1.42 -26.57 28.91
CA SER A 773 -1.64 -27.79 28.11
C SER A 773 -2.25 -27.50 26.74
N HIS A 774 -3.14 -26.51 26.63
CA HIS A 774 -3.70 -26.07 25.35
C HIS A 774 -2.61 -25.49 24.45
N VAL A 775 -1.78 -24.58 24.96
CA VAL A 775 -0.63 -24.04 24.20
C VAL A 775 0.30 -25.17 23.77
N ARG A 776 0.70 -26.07 24.68
CA ARG A 776 1.54 -27.23 24.34
C ARG A 776 0.95 -28.07 23.19
N ARG A 777 -0.33 -28.46 23.28
CA ARG A 777 -1.00 -29.24 22.22
C ARG A 777 -1.12 -28.46 20.90
N LYS A 778 -1.36 -27.15 20.94
CA LYS A 778 -1.51 -26.32 19.73
C LYS A 778 -0.19 -26.14 18.99
N CYS A 779 0.93 -25.99 19.71
CA CYS A 779 2.27 -25.93 19.11
C CYS A 779 2.67 -27.22 18.37
N GLN A 780 2.31 -28.39 18.93
CA GLN A 780 2.62 -29.70 18.33
C GLN A 780 1.89 -29.98 17.00
N LEU A 781 0.91 -29.14 16.64
CA LEU A 781 0.13 -29.26 15.40
C LEU A 781 0.51 -28.18 14.35
N VAL A 782 1.54 -27.37 14.61
CA VAL A 782 2.09 -26.42 13.63
C VAL A 782 3.28 -27.06 12.91
N SER A 783 2.98 -27.86 11.88
CA SER A 783 3.96 -28.48 11.00
C SER A 783 4.66 -27.47 10.08
N SER A 784 5.79 -27.89 9.49
CA SER A 784 6.78 -27.02 8.86
C SER A 784 6.43 -26.59 7.42
N ASP A 785 5.47 -25.71 7.23
CA ASP A 785 5.29 -25.00 5.95
C ASP A 785 6.24 -23.77 5.88
N ASP A 786 7.37 -23.94 5.17
CA ASP A 786 8.56 -23.06 5.31
C ASP A 786 8.39 -21.65 4.65
N HIS A 787 7.23 -21.39 4.03
CA HIS A 787 6.99 -20.26 3.13
C HIS A 787 6.54 -18.95 3.79
N HIS A 788 6.19 -18.93 5.09
CA HIS A 788 5.66 -17.73 5.76
C HIS A 788 6.58 -17.23 6.89
N ASN A 789 6.40 -15.98 7.31
CA ASN A 789 7.30 -15.29 8.24
C ASN A 789 6.65 -15.07 9.62
N GLY A 790 7.30 -15.59 10.67
CA GLY A 790 7.18 -15.04 12.01
C GLY A 790 6.27 -15.75 13.01
N ASN A 791 5.76 -16.96 12.70
CA ASN A 791 4.83 -17.72 13.58
C ASN A 791 5.26 -17.74 15.05
N PHE A 792 4.56 -16.98 15.90
CA PHE A 792 4.79 -16.89 17.34
C PHE A 792 3.59 -17.44 18.10
N ILE A 793 3.81 -18.25 19.14
CA ILE A 793 2.74 -18.76 20.00
C ILE A 793 3.07 -18.40 21.46
N SER A 794 2.12 -17.80 22.19
CA SER A 794 2.35 -17.39 23.58
C SER A 794 1.10 -17.38 24.47
N THR A 795 1.31 -17.49 25.79
CA THR A 795 0.29 -17.21 26.82
C THR A 795 0.92 -16.69 28.10
N CYS A 796 0.14 -15.99 28.93
CA CYS A 796 0.55 -15.57 30.26
C CYS A 796 -0.60 -15.59 31.28
N TYR A 797 -0.31 -15.97 32.53
CA TYR A 797 -1.29 -16.07 33.62
C TYR A 797 -0.62 -15.89 35.01
N PRO A 798 -1.36 -15.48 36.07
CA PRO A 798 -0.81 -15.35 37.43
C PRO A 798 -0.29 -16.68 37.99
N GLY A 799 0.93 -16.69 38.52
CA GLY A 799 1.54 -17.89 39.10
C GLY A 799 3.05 -17.76 39.33
N TYR A 800 3.56 -18.63 40.20
CA TYR A 800 4.94 -18.63 40.72
C TYR A 800 5.71 -19.93 40.40
N GLU A 801 5.14 -20.84 39.60
CA GLU A 801 5.80 -22.08 39.17
C GLU A 801 5.90 -22.20 37.64
N VAL A 802 7.04 -22.75 37.18
CA VAL A 802 7.23 -23.16 35.79
C VAL A 802 6.54 -24.52 35.62
N PRO A 803 5.69 -24.72 34.59
CA PRO A 803 4.94 -25.97 34.43
C PRO A 803 5.82 -27.22 34.46
N ALA A 804 5.37 -28.26 35.15
CA ALA A 804 6.15 -29.48 35.41
C ALA A 804 6.60 -30.25 34.15
N TRP A 805 6.05 -29.92 32.97
CA TRP A 805 6.48 -30.49 31.68
C TRP A 805 7.72 -29.81 31.07
N PHE A 806 8.25 -28.73 31.67
CA PHE A 806 9.51 -28.12 31.25
C PHE A 806 10.72 -28.94 31.73
N SER A 807 11.50 -29.50 30.80
CA SER A 807 12.65 -30.38 31.06
C SER A 807 13.87 -29.70 31.70
N HIS A 808 14.01 -28.37 31.56
CA HIS A 808 15.06 -27.59 32.22
C HIS A 808 14.43 -26.37 32.91
N GLN A 809 14.84 -26.10 34.15
CA GLN A 809 14.38 -24.96 34.94
C GLN A 809 15.54 -24.40 35.79
N ALA A 810 15.57 -23.08 36.01
CA ALA A 810 16.52 -22.41 36.91
C ALA A 810 15.86 -21.23 37.63
N TYR A 811 16.43 -20.83 38.77
CA TYR A 811 16.08 -19.58 39.45
C TYR A 811 16.86 -18.41 38.85
N GLY A 812 16.24 -17.23 38.85
CA GLY A 812 16.77 -16.04 38.22
C GLY A 812 16.59 -16.02 36.70
N SER A 813 17.34 -15.12 36.06
CA SER A 813 17.21 -14.72 34.65
C SER A 813 18.08 -15.51 33.67
N VAL A 814 18.87 -16.50 34.12
CA VAL A 814 19.82 -17.24 33.27
C VAL A 814 19.65 -18.75 33.46
N LEU A 815 19.61 -19.49 32.35
CA LEU A 815 19.46 -20.95 32.32
C LEU A 815 20.46 -21.57 31.33
N GLU A 816 21.27 -22.52 31.79
CA GLU A 816 22.32 -23.18 30.98
C GLU A 816 22.00 -24.67 30.75
N PRO A 817 21.11 -25.02 29.80
CA PRO A 817 20.80 -26.42 29.53
C PRO A 817 21.94 -27.11 28.76
N LYS A 818 22.28 -28.31 29.20
CA LYS A 818 23.07 -29.26 28.39
C LYS A 818 22.12 -29.97 27.43
N LEU A 819 22.40 -29.88 26.15
CA LEU A 819 21.56 -30.39 25.07
C LEU A 819 22.09 -31.76 24.59
N PRO A 820 21.22 -32.73 24.24
CA PRO A 820 21.64 -34.00 23.67
C PRO A 820 22.50 -33.83 22.41
N PRO A 821 23.52 -34.69 22.13
CA PRO A 821 24.41 -34.54 20.97
C PRO A 821 23.72 -34.50 19.59
N HIS A 822 22.45 -34.93 19.51
CA HIS A 822 21.64 -34.95 18.29
C HIS A 822 20.29 -34.23 18.49
N TRP A 823 20.25 -33.18 19.35
CA TRP A 823 18.99 -32.48 19.68
C TRP A 823 18.31 -31.79 18.50
N CYS A 824 19.08 -31.45 17.46
CA CYS A 824 18.58 -30.86 16.23
C CYS A 824 18.61 -31.93 15.12
N ASP A 825 17.72 -32.92 15.25
CA ASP A 825 17.48 -33.93 14.22
C ASP A 825 16.33 -33.51 13.29
N ASN A 826 15.97 -34.36 12.34
CA ASN A 826 14.91 -34.07 11.37
C ASN A 826 13.50 -34.02 11.99
N LYS A 827 13.31 -34.47 13.23
CA LYS A 827 12.03 -34.38 13.97
C LYS A 827 11.93 -33.12 14.84
N PHE A 828 12.99 -32.31 14.92
CA PHE A 828 13.01 -31.13 15.77
C PHE A 828 12.10 -30.00 15.22
N LEU A 829 11.05 -29.67 15.97
CA LEU A 829 10.04 -28.68 15.58
C LEU A 829 10.32 -27.26 16.11
N GLY A 830 10.95 -27.13 17.28
CA GLY A 830 11.15 -25.83 17.92
C GLY A 830 11.45 -25.90 19.42
N ILE A 831 11.35 -24.75 20.11
CA ILE A 831 11.62 -24.63 21.55
C ILE A 831 10.43 -24.05 22.31
N TYR A 832 10.19 -24.55 23.53
CA TYR A 832 9.38 -23.86 24.53
C TYR A 832 10.27 -23.02 25.45
N LEU A 833 9.78 -21.85 25.82
CA LEU A 833 10.37 -20.96 26.81
C LEU A 833 9.36 -20.66 27.91
N CYS A 834 9.84 -20.57 29.15
CA CYS A 834 9.06 -20.09 30.29
C CYS A 834 9.86 -19.02 31.04
N ALA A 835 9.19 -17.93 31.42
CA ALA A 835 9.71 -16.94 32.37
C ALA A 835 8.65 -16.64 33.42
N ILE A 836 9.05 -16.60 34.69
CA ILE A 836 8.23 -16.06 35.77
C ILE A 836 8.74 -14.67 36.06
N VAL A 837 7.91 -13.67 35.82
CA VAL A 837 8.24 -12.26 36.09
C VAL A 837 7.55 -11.85 37.38
N SER A 838 8.34 -11.34 38.31
CA SER A 838 7.87 -10.64 39.52
C SER A 838 7.87 -9.14 39.26
N PHE A 839 6.77 -8.49 39.63
CA PHE A 839 6.53 -7.07 39.37
C PHE A 839 6.50 -6.33 40.72
N ARG A 840 7.58 -5.63 41.08
CA ARG A 840 7.71 -4.97 42.38
C ARG A 840 7.46 -3.47 42.23
N ASP A 841 6.43 -2.98 42.93
CA ASP A 841 6.04 -1.55 42.97
C ASP A 841 5.84 -0.89 41.59
N CYS A 842 5.45 -1.69 40.58
CA CYS A 842 5.36 -1.30 39.17
C CYS A 842 4.09 -0.48 38.83
N ARG A 843 3.97 0.70 39.45
CA ARG A 843 2.85 1.63 39.20
C ARG A 843 3.09 2.45 37.93
N ASP A 844 2.02 2.65 37.15
CA ASP A 844 1.91 3.50 35.97
C ASP A 844 3.04 3.37 34.92
N GLN A 845 2.94 2.34 34.07
CA GLN A 845 3.73 2.23 32.84
C GLN A 845 2.87 2.54 31.61
N SER A 846 3.18 3.63 30.91
CA SER A 846 2.53 4.03 29.65
C SER A 846 2.98 3.20 28.44
N SER A 847 3.79 2.17 28.64
CA SER A 847 4.46 1.38 27.59
C SER A 847 4.11 -0.12 27.67
N ARG A 848 4.33 -0.82 26.55
CA ARG A 848 4.09 -2.27 26.42
C ARG A 848 5.15 -3.07 27.17
N ILE A 849 4.77 -4.03 27.98
CA ILE A 849 5.71 -4.91 28.72
C ILE A 849 6.07 -6.12 27.85
N LEU A 850 7.35 -6.35 27.59
CA LEU A 850 7.87 -7.44 26.77
C LEU A 850 8.81 -8.33 27.59
N ALA A 851 8.36 -9.54 27.93
CA ALA A 851 9.26 -10.58 28.42
C ALA A 851 10.11 -11.08 27.23
N LYS A 852 11.42 -10.88 27.30
CA LYS A 852 12.39 -11.06 26.21
C LYS A 852 13.35 -12.19 26.55
N CYS A 853 13.64 -13.05 25.60
CA CYS A 853 14.70 -14.06 25.73
C CYS A 853 15.75 -13.83 24.65
N THR A 854 17.01 -13.94 25.06
CA THR A 854 18.16 -14.17 24.17
C THR A 854 18.64 -15.59 24.44
N CYS A 855 18.56 -16.46 23.44
CA CYS A 855 19.33 -17.71 23.48
C CYS A 855 20.75 -17.39 23.00
N GLU A 856 21.74 -18.08 23.53
CA GLU A 856 23.14 -18.13 23.08
C GLU A 856 23.53 -19.62 23.01
N PHE A 857 24.38 -20.00 22.07
CA PHE A 857 24.90 -21.36 21.95
C PHE A 857 26.43 -21.29 21.98
N GLU A 858 27.07 -22.10 22.82
CA GLU A 858 28.53 -22.13 22.86
C GLU A 858 29.13 -22.85 21.63
N ASP A 859 30.40 -22.59 21.36
CA ASP A 859 31.21 -23.06 20.22
C ASP A 859 31.01 -22.39 18.83
N LEU A 860 30.16 -21.35 18.70
CA LEU A 860 30.10 -20.44 17.53
C LEU A 860 29.71 -19.01 17.96
N ASP A 861 30.51 -18.00 17.57
CA ASP A 861 30.33 -16.57 17.93
C ASP A 861 29.19 -15.86 17.16
N ALA A 862 28.03 -16.51 17.00
CA ALA A 862 26.83 -15.90 16.43
C ALA A 862 26.06 -15.10 17.50
N PRO A 863 25.74 -13.81 17.27
CA PRO A 863 24.84 -13.05 18.13
C PRO A 863 23.41 -13.60 17.98
N CYS A 864 23.08 -14.60 18.81
CA CYS A 864 21.87 -15.38 18.67
C CYS A 864 20.61 -14.59 19.11
N SER A 865 19.44 -15.16 18.78
CA SER A 865 18.23 -14.40 18.48
C SER A 865 17.65 -13.62 19.65
N ARG A 866 17.34 -12.35 19.40
CA ARG A 866 16.37 -11.57 20.17
C ARG A 866 14.96 -12.12 19.92
N PHE A 867 14.28 -12.54 20.98
CA PHE A 867 12.88 -12.97 20.99
C PHE A 867 12.08 -12.14 21.99
N SER A 868 10.95 -11.57 21.59
CA SER A 868 10.04 -10.82 22.48
C SER A 868 8.71 -11.55 22.59
N ILE A 869 8.17 -11.70 23.80
CA ILE A 869 6.77 -12.10 24.03
C ILE A 869 5.91 -10.83 23.92
N PRO A 870 5.02 -10.71 22.92
CA PRO A 870 4.23 -9.50 22.70
C PRO A 870 3.03 -9.44 23.65
N VAL A 871 3.17 -8.75 24.79
CA VAL A 871 2.01 -8.23 25.52
C VAL A 871 1.60 -6.92 24.83
N GLU A 872 0.72 -7.03 23.83
CA GLU A 872 0.25 -5.84 23.12
C GLU A 872 -0.84 -5.08 23.91
N ASN A 873 -0.72 -3.76 23.81
CA ASN A 873 -1.71 -2.74 24.14
C ASN A 873 -2.06 -2.52 25.63
N GLU A 874 -2.17 -1.21 25.90
CA GLU A 874 -2.55 -0.49 27.12
C GLU A 874 -1.66 -0.64 28.38
N PRO A 875 -1.65 0.39 29.27
CA PRO A 875 -0.95 0.37 30.56
C PRO A 875 -1.43 -0.76 31.49
N ARG A 876 -0.62 -1.82 31.64
CA ARG A 876 -0.94 -2.96 32.51
C ARG A 876 -0.13 -2.90 33.81
N ASN A 877 -0.65 -2.19 34.83
CA ASN A 877 -0.15 -2.29 36.21
C ASN A 877 -0.33 -3.75 36.70
N ILE A 878 0.73 -4.56 36.69
CA ILE A 878 0.72 -5.95 37.18
C ILE A 878 1.35 -5.98 38.58
N GLU A 879 0.65 -6.55 39.55
CA GLU A 879 0.99 -6.49 40.99
C GLU A 879 1.37 -7.87 41.59
N SER A 880 1.39 -8.94 40.77
CA SER A 880 1.69 -10.30 41.22
C SER A 880 2.62 -11.01 40.23
N ASP A 881 3.32 -12.03 40.70
CA ASP A 881 4.10 -12.93 39.83
C ASP A 881 3.20 -13.53 38.72
N HIS A 882 3.72 -13.52 37.49
CA HIS A 882 3.05 -14.11 36.33
C HIS A 882 3.98 -15.07 35.59
N VAL A 883 3.43 -16.21 35.18
CA VAL A 883 4.05 -17.17 34.28
C VAL A 883 3.80 -16.71 32.85
N PHE A 884 4.87 -16.57 32.08
CA PHE A 884 4.86 -16.33 30.64
C PHE A 884 5.41 -17.58 29.93
N ILE A 885 4.64 -18.12 28.99
CA ILE A 885 5.01 -19.27 28.17
C ILE A 885 5.03 -18.84 26.71
N SER A 886 6.06 -19.24 25.96
CA SER A 886 6.08 -19.09 24.50
C SER A 886 6.68 -20.31 23.80
N TYR A 887 6.36 -20.43 22.51
CA TYR A 887 6.92 -21.41 21.59
C TYR A 887 7.43 -20.72 20.32
N ILE A 888 8.58 -21.19 19.85
CA ILE A 888 9.27 -20.66 18.68
C ILE A 888 9.61 -21.85 17.77
N SER A 889 9.07 -21.84 16.54
CA SER A 889 9.33 -22.86 15.54
C SER A 889 10.76 -22.81 14.99
N TRP A 890 11.28 -23.96 14.56
CA TRP A 890 12.62 -24.12 14.03
C TRP A 890 12.89 -23.23 12.80
N SER A 891 11.92 -23.04 11.90
CA SER A 891 12.06 -22.15 10.73
C SER A 891 12.38 -20.69 11.11
N ASN A 892 11.86 -20.18 12.23
CA ASN A 892 12.18 -18.83 12.73
C ASN A 892 13.61 -18.72 13.29
N ILE A 893 14.21 -19.84 13.71
CA ILE A 893 15.58 -19.94 14.19
C ILE A 893 16.53 -20.10 12.99
N LYS A 894 16.24 -21.06 12.10
CA LYS A 894 16.94 -21.35 10.84
C LYS A 894 17.13 -20.11 9.96
N LYS A 895 16.08 -19.32 9.72
CA LYS A 895 16.11 -18.07 8.91
C LYS A 895 17.10 -16.99 9.41
N ARG A 896 17.70 -17.16 10.59
CA ARG A 896 18.73 -16.26 11.15
C ARG A 896 20.13 -16.90 11.26
N GLN A 897 20.31 -18.15 10.82
CA GLN A 897 21.54 -18.94 11.07
C GLN A 897 22.09 -19.70 9.82
N GLU A 898 21.54 -19.48 8.61
CA GLU A 898 21.92 -20.22 7.39
C GLU A 898 23.39 -20.06 6.93
N VAL A 899 24.16 -19.15 7.53
CA VAL A 899 25.58 -18.91 7.20
C VAL A 899 26.51 -19.94 7.86
N GLU A 900 26.17 -20.48 9.04
CA GLU A 900 27.19 -21.09 9.93
C GLU A 900 27.05 -22.60 10.16
N PHE A 901 25.84 -23.17 10.11
CA PHE A 901 25.64 -24.62 10.34
C PHE A 901 26.24 -25.53 9.24
N LYS A 902 26.80 -24.98 8.16
CA LYS A 902 27.47 -25.72 7.06
C LYS A 902 28.70 -26.56 7.48
N LYS A 903 29.10 -26.57 8.77
CA LYS A 903 30.23 -27.34 9.32
C LYS A 903 29.87 -28.66 10.05
N GLY A 904 28.58 -28.96 10.26
CA GLY A 904 28.15 -30.28 10.75
C GLY A 904 28.32 -30.58 12.25
N CYS A 905 28.83 -29.63 13.05
CA CYS A 905 28.74 -29.70 14.51
C CYS A 905 27.46 -29.00 15.01
N VAL A 906 26.74 -29.65 15.93
CA VAL A 906 25.59 -29.05 16.62
C VAL A 906 26.02 -28.70 18.06
N PRO A 907 25.76 -27.48 18.56
CA PRO A 907 26.22 -27.05 19.88
C PRO A 907 25.52 -27.84 21.01
N THR A 908 26.29 -28.29 22.00
CA THR A 908 25.79 -29.14 23.11
C THR A 908 25.50 -28.37 24.41
N ARG A 909 25.81 -27.07 24.46
CA ARG A 909 25.40 -26.14 25.51
C ARG A 909 24.68 -24.95 24.90
N ALA A 910 23.61 -24.53 25.57
CA ALA A 910 23.02 -23.21 25.36
C ALA A 910 23.06 -22.41 26.66
N VAL A 911 22.91 -21.10 26.54
CA VAL A 911 22.70 -20.17 27.65
C VAL A 911 21.51 -19.29 27.27
N LEU A 912 20.43 -19.37 28.03
CA LEU A 912 19.22 -18.59 27.81
C LEU A 912 19.16 -17.45 28.84
N ARG A 913 19.17 -16.21 28.36
CA ARG A 913 19.11 -14.99 29.16
C ARG A 913 17.74 -14.34 28.99
N PHE A 914 16.98 -14.26 30.07
CA PHE A 914 15.66 -13.66 30.13
C PHE A 914 15.75 -12.24 30.69
N LYS A 915 15.05 -11.30 30.06
CA LYS A 915 15.00 -9.89 30.44
C LYS A 915 13.56 -9.38 30.30
N VAL A 916 13.22 -8.30 30.98
CA VAL A 916 11.93 -7.61 30.80
C VAL A 916 12.21 -6.24 30.23
N THR A 917 11.66 -5.95 29.06
CA THR A 917 11.84 -4.68 28.36
C THR A 917 10.51 -4.00 28.10
N ASP A 918 10.55 -2.69 27.82
CA ASP A 918 9.40 -1.92 27.39
C ASP A 918 9.14 -2.05 25.87
N GLY A 919 8.21 -1.24 25.36
CA GLY A 919 7.84 -1.19 23.95
C GLY A 919 8.88 -0.54 23.02
N ALA A 920 9.82 0.25 23.55
CA ALA A 920 10.98 0.74 22.82
C ALA A 920 12.13 -0.30 22.79
N GLY A 921 12.16 -1.18 23.80
CA GLY A 921 13.13 -2.28 23.95
C GLY A 921 14.14 -2.06 25.09
N GLU A 922 13.94 -1.03 25.92
CA GLU A 922 14.75 -0.70 27.10
C GLU A 922 14.36 -1.57 28.29
N GLU A 923 15.31 -1.89 29.18
CA GLU A 923 15.05 -2.77 30.34
C GLU A 923 14.23 -2.08 31.44
N ILE A 924 13.27 -2.82 32.02
CA ILE A 924 12.36 -2.33 33.07
C ILE A 924 12.92 -2.68 34.45
N PRO A 925 13.46 -1.73 35.25
CA PRO A 925 14.13 -2.05 36.51
C PRO A 925 13.21 -2.59 37.61
N GLN A 926 11.89 -2.39 37.50
CA GLN A 926 10.87 -2.84 38.46
C GLN A 926 10.44 -4.30 38.25
N CYS A 927 10.93 -4.97 37.21
CA CYS A 927 10.54 -6.32 36.82
C CYS A 927 11.72 -7.29 36.89
N GLU A 928 11.59 -8.35 37.70
CA GLU A 928 12.64 -9.37 37.87
C GLU A 928 12.17 -10.73 37.32
N VAL A 929 13.00 -11.42 36.54
CA VAL A 929 12.76 -12.82 36.17
C VAL A 929 13.23 -13.71 37.32
N VAL A 930 12.30 -14.16 38.17
CA VAL A 930 12.62 -14.91 39.40
C VAL A 930 12.86 -16.40 39.17
N LYS A 931 12.29 -16.95 38.08
CA LYS A 931 12.50 -18.34 37.65
C LYS A 931 12.29 -18.44 36.14
N CYS A 932 13.02 -19.29 35.45
CA CYS A 932 12.89 -19.53 34.02
C CYS A 932 12.94 -21.02 33.67
N GLY A 933 12.52 -21.37 32.45
CA GLY A 933 12.46 -22.73 31.95
C GLY A 933 12.62 -22.83 30.43
N PHE A 934 13.07 -24.00 29.98
CA PHE A 934 13.37 -24.31 28.58
C PHE A 934 13.03 -25.77 28.26
N SER A 935 12.55 -26.04 27.05
CA SER A 935 12.38 -27.41 26.53
C SER A 935 12.47 -27.47 25.01
N LEU A 936 12.96 -28.60 24.52
CA LEU A 936 13.03 -28.97 23.12
C LEU A 936 11.68 -29.58 22.69
N VAL A 937 11.26 -29.35 21.45
CA VAL A 937 10.00 -29.86 20.88
C VAL A 937 10.31 -30.72 19.67
N TYR A 938 9.77 -31.94 19.66
CA TYR A 938 9.90 -32.89 18.56
C TYR A 938 8.52 -33.29 18.02
N GLU A 939 8.52 -33.74 16.77
CA GLU A 939 7.40 -34.38 16.12
C GLU A 939 7.03 -35.68 16.87
N PRO A 940 5.73 -35.93 17.14
CA PRO A 940 5.31 -37.13 17.85
C PRO A 940 5.50 -38.39 16.99
N ASP A 941 5.99 -39.47 17.59
CA ASP A 941 6.06 -40.77 16.92
C ASP A 941 4.65 -41.30 16.57
N ASP A 942 4.50 -41.84 15.36
CA ASP A 942 3.21 -42.18 14.73
C ASP A 942 2.28 -43.06 15.59
N GLU A 943 2.85 -43.94 16.42
CA GLU A 943 2.11 -44.89 17.25
C GLU A 943 1.19 -44.23 18.31
N VAL A 944 1.41 -42.96 18.66
CA VAL A 944 0.64 -42.24 19.69
C VAL A 944 -0.46 -41.35 19.09
N SER A 945 -0.48 -41.15 17.77
CA SER A 945 -1.35 -40.18 17.07
C SER A 945 -2.85 -40.53 17.06
N ASN A 946 -3.21 -41.82 17.18
CA ASN A 946 -4.52 -42.36 16.82
C ASN A 946 -5.66 -42.16 17.83
N VAL A 947 -5.51 -41.30 18.85
CA VAL A 947 -6.43 -41.28 20.02
C VAL A 947 -7.43 -40.11 20.03
N VAL A 948 -7.26 -39.06 19.21
CA VAL A 948 -8.13 -37.84 19.26
C VAL A 948 -8.61 -37.34 17.88
N SER A 949 -8.27 -38.04 16.79
CA SER A 949 -8.62 -37.68 15.40
C SER A 949 -10.00 -38.22 14.97
N LEU A 950 -11.07 -37.55 15.39
CA LEU A 950 -12.45 -37.97 15.10
C LEU A 950 -12.85 -37.66 13.63
N PRO A 951 -13.22 -38.65 12.77
CA PRO A 951 -13.37 -38.43 11.32
C PRO A 951 -14.50 -37.47 10.87
N ALA A 952 -15.46 -37.17 11.74
CA ALA A 952 -16.72 -36.51 11.37
C ALA A 952 -16.60 -35.05 10.91
N ALA A 953 -15.47 -34.38 11.14
CA ALA A 953 -15.31 -32.95 10.86
C ALA A 953 -15.15 -32.60 9.36
N ARG A 954 -14.64 -33.52 8.53
CA ARG A 954 -14.34 -33.22 7.10
C ARG A 954 -15.60 -33.01 6.24
N THR A 955 -16.72 -33.64 6.59
CA THR A 955 -17.95 -33.62 5.77
C THR A 955 -18.77 -32.32 5.89
N MET A 956 -18.41 -31.41 6.81
CA MET A 956 -19.12 -30.15 7.05
C MET A 956 -18.41 -28.91 6.46
N LEU A 957 -17.20 -29.05 5.94
CA LEU A 957 -16.40 -27.92 5.41
C LEU A 957 -16.59 -27.70 3.90
N ASN A 958 -16.86 -28.76 3.13
CA ASN A 958 -17.07 -28.66 1.68
C ASN A 958 -18.55 -28.41 1.35
N GLY A 959 -18.97 -27.15 1.50
CA GLY A 959 -20.29 -26.67 1.06
C GLY A 959 -20.43 -26.52 -0.47
N GLU A 960 -20.04 -27.54 -1.24
CA GLU A 960 -20.14 -27.51 -2.70
C GLU A 960 -21.50 -28.00 -3.19
N SER A 961 -22.25 -27.09 -3.83
CA SER A 961 -23.57 -27.34 -4.41
C SER A 961 -23.50 -28.16 -5.70
N SER A 962 -23.43 -29.49 -5.57
CA SER A 962 -23.55 -30.40 -6.70
C SER A 962 -25.03 -30.65 -7.07
N GLN A 963 -25.49 -30.02 -8.15
CA GLN A 963 -26.69 -30.49 -8.86
C GLN A 963 -26.34 -31.82 -9.55
N GLY A 964 -27.04 -32.90 -9.19
CA GLY A 964 -26.84 -34.23 -9.75
C GLY A 964 -28.16 -35.01 -9.79
N GLU A 965 -28.47 -35.63 -10.92
CA GLU A 965 -29.75 -36.27 -11.16
C GLU A 965 -29.88 -37.61 -10.41
N VAL A 966 -31.04 -37.85 -9.79
CA VAL A 966 -31.33 -39.11 -9.10
C VAL A 966 -31.71 -40.18 -10.13
N THR A 967 -30.72 -40.93 -10.62
CA THR A 967 -30.95 -42.16 -11.39
C THR A 967 -30.97 -43.38 -10.47
N THR A 968 -32.15 -43.98 -10.31
CA THR A 968 -32.38 -45.16 -9.46
C THR A 968 -31.89 -46.45 -10.12
N PHE A 969 -31.02 -47.20 -9.43
CA PHE A 969 -30.89 -48.65 -9.68
C PHE A 969 -30.70 -49.46 -8.38
N GLN A 970 -31.83 -50.08 -7.99
CA GLN A 970 -31.98 -51.47 -7.53
C GLN A 970 -30.95 -52.08 -6.56
N SER A 971 -31.45 -52.49 -5.39
CA SER A 971 -31.13 -53.78 -4.78
C SER A 971 -32.41 -54.50 -4.34
N ALA A 972 -32.42 -55.82 -4.55
CA ALA A 972 -33.31 -56.83 -3.96
C ALA A 972 -32.38 -57.88 -3.28
N GLU A 973 -32.77 -58.89 -2.51
CA GLU A 973 -34.03 -59.55 -2.10
C GLU A 973 -33.85 -60.05 -0.63
N GLU A 974 -34.84 -60.47 0.16
CA GLU A 974 -36.29 -60.54 -0.04
C GLU A 974 -36.98 -59.40 0.80
N GLY A 975 -38.03 -59.54 1.64
CA GLY A 975 -38.90 -60.66 2.04
C GLY A 975 -40.08 -60.21 2.94
N PRO A 976 -41.17 -61.01 3.10
CA PRO A 976 -42.49 -60.38 3.25
C PRO A 976 -43.23 -60.62 4.58
N THR A 977 -44.16 -59.73 4.93
CA THR A 977 -45.61 -60.05 5.09
C THR A 977 -46.48 -58.83 5.50
N ALA A 978 -47.77 -58.94 5.19
CA ALA A 978 -48.93 -58.25 5.79
C ALA A 978 -49.10 -56.72 5.66
N SER A 979 -50.26 -56.34 5.14
CA SER A 979 -50.89 -55.00 5.10
C SER A 979 -52.31 -55.13 5.73
N PRO A 980 -53.29 -54.22 5.53
CA PRO A 980 -53.31 -52.75 5.50
C PRO A 980 -54.34 -52.16 6.50
N THR A 981 -54.44 -50.81 6.61
CA THR A 981 -55.69 -49.98 6.74
C THR A 981 -55.26 -48.52 7.03
N THR A 982 -55.40 -47.52 6.14
CA THR A 982 -56.58 -46.79 5.59
C THR A 982 -57.13 -45.67 6.48
N ALA A 983 -57.49 -44.56 5.83
CA ALA A 983 -58.45 -43.52 6.25
C ALA A 983 -58.07 -42.56 7.40
N ASP A 984 -58.54 -41.30 7.45
CA ASP A 984 -58.93 -40.35 6.37
C ASP A 984 -59.08 -38.93 7.00
N SER A 985 -59.34 -37.93 6.15
CA SER A 985 -60.19 -36.76 6.42
C SER A 985 -59.62 -35.57 7.23
N THR A 986 -59.59 -34.41 6.55
CA THR A 986 -60.20 -33.10 6.92
C THR A 986 -60.03 -32.50 8.34
N SER A 987 -59.95 -31.17 8.53
CA SER A 987 -59.79 -30.00 7.63
C SER A 987 -59.74 -28.69 8.46
N LYS A 988 -59.52 -27.56 7.78
CA LYS A 988 -59.86 -26.17 8.17
C LYS A 988 -58.99 -25.44 9.20
N ASN A 989 -58.39 -24.36 8.68
CA ASN A 989 -58.54 -22.98 9.15
C ASN A 989 -58.52 -22.68 10.66
N ASN A 990 -57.59 -21.83 11.07
CA ASN A 990 -57.86 -20.38 10.97
C ASN A 990 -56.58 -19.54 10.97
N SER A 991 -56.70 -18.31 10.47
CA SER A 991 -55.70 -17.26 10.54
C SER A 991 -55.59 -16.68 11.96
N PHE A 992 -54.37 -16.38 12.39
CA PHE A 992 -53.95 -15.01 12.67
C PHE A 992 -52.47 -14.84 12.31
#